data_AF-A0A933M877-F1
#
_entry.id   AF-A0A933M877-F1
#
_cell.length_a   1.000
_cell.length_b   1.000
_cell.length_c   1.000
_cell.angle_alpha   90.00
_cell.angle_beta   90.00
_cell.angle_gamma   90.00
#
_symmetry.space_group_name_H-M   'P 1'
#
loop_
_entity.id
_entity.type
_entity.pdbx_description
1 polymer ?
#
loop_
_entity_poly.entity_id
_entity_poly.type
_entity_poly.pdbx_seq_one_letter_code
_entity_poly.pdbx_strand_id
1 'polypeptide(L)'
;MFRLIKRILLVVISILLLLVVAGVGAGYWFITKSLPQTSGTLQLAGLKSSVIVIRDQNGVPHLYGDSESDLYMAQGYVHAQDRLWQMEMNRAIGHGRLAELFGADYVDEDSFLRTMGLARAAQRDADAADPATRARLEKYAQGVNAFIHTHLDNLPIEFALLNHKPQDWQPVDTHVWGKVMAYNLGGNYERELLRAALQKELGGAAMRALIPEYPANGPFIIPPDVKNYASPLSPLLNSTSVNSGEGKSDVGRVALVSNRSVNSGEGKSDVGRVALVSNRSVNSGEGKSDVGAPKFSKLVALNALFDTFEEGVGSNNWVVDGTKTTTGKPLLANDPHLRIQMPSIWYTNALHCNTISETCPFNVVGYAFPGVPGVIIGHNDWIAWGVTNVNPDVQDLFIEKINPANPNQYEYVGKWEDMQLVNETIHVKGAPDVNLTVKITRHGPIMTEVFKGVTEPLALQFAALREPSRLLRSVPAINAARNWDEFRAALRDWDAPAQNFVYADAQGNIGYQMPGNIPIRAQGDGTVPVPGWTGENEWTGYIPFDELPMVLNPSNHFIATANNQVAPNTYKYLITRDWSAPYRAARITELLQAQDKLSAADLAAIQGDVYSLPLVELAKYVQELPTDDFLSRRALDYVKAWDGKMTHDAQAPAILEATFHALVS
;
A
#
# COMPACT_ATOMS: atom_id res chain seq x y z
N MET A 1 -6.05 55.14 -46.09
CA MET A 1 -5.27 54.01 -45.53
C MET A 1 -5.43 53.85 -44.01
N PHE A 2 -4.75 54.64 -43.16
CA PHE A 2 -4.70 54.46 -41.69
C PHE A 2 -6.04 54.14 -40.98
N ARG A 3 -7.13 54.89 -41.26
CA ARG A 3 -8.45 54.66 -40.63
C ARG A 3 -9.06 53.29 -40.97
N LEU A 4 -8.75 52.72 -42.13
CA LEU A 4 -9.20 51.38 -42.54
C LEU A 4 -8.41 50.30 -41.81
N ILE A 5 -7.07 50.44 -41.77
CA ILE A 5 -6.19 49.53 -41.02
C ILE A 5 -6.58 49.48 -39.54
N LYS A 6 -6.84 50.64 -38.90
CA LYS A 6 -7.30 50.68 -37.50
C LYS A 6 -8.66 49.97 -37.31
N ARG A 7 -9.60 50.05 -38.25
CA ARG A 7 -10.88 49.34 -38.19
C ARG A 7 -10.70 47.82 -38.34
N ILE A 8 -9.89 47.38 -39.30
CA ILE A 8 -9.58 45.94 -39.51
C ILE A 8 -8.89 45.37 -38.26
N LEU A 9 -7.88 46.07 -37.72
CA LEU A 9 -7.17 45.65 -36.52
C LEU A 9 -8.10 45.54 -35.30
N LEU A 10 -9.03 46.50 -35.11
CA LEU A 10 -10.02 46.43 -34.03
C LEU A 10 -10.99 45.24 -34.21
N VAL A 11 -11.44 44.95 -35.44
CA VAL A 11 -12.29 43.77 -35.70
C VAL A 11 -11.53 42.47 -35.42
N VAL A 12 -10.27 42.36 -35.85
CA VAL A 12 -9.42 41.19 -35.57
C VAL A 12 -9.19 41.03 -34.06
N ILE A 13 -8.89 42.10 -33.33
CA ILE A 13 -8.74 42.06 -31.86
C ILE A 13 -10.04 41.63 -31.18
N SER A 14 -11.20 42.16 -31.59
CA SER A 14 -12.49 41.74 -31.04
C SER A 14 -12.83 40.27 -31.33
N ILE A 15 -12.50 39.76 -32.52
CA ILE A 15 -12.68 38.34 -32.85
C ILE A 15 -11.74 37.47 -32.01
N LEU A 16 -10.46 37.83 -31.89
CA LEU A 16 -9.51 37.11 -31.04
C LEU A 16 -9.93 37.11 -29.57
N LEU A 17 -10.39 38.25 -29.04
CA LEU A 17 -10.90 38.34 -27.68
C LEU A 17 -12.15 37.46 -27.47
N LEU A 18 -13.07 37.45 -28.42
CA LEU A 18 -14.27 36.61 -28.36
C LEU A 18 -13.91 35.11 -28.43
N LEU A 19 -12.94 34.73 -29.26
CA LEU A 19 -12.42 33.35 -29.32
C LEU A 19 -11.71 32.95 -28.03
N VAL A 20 -10.94 33.84 -27.40
CA VAL A 20 -10.33 33.60 -26.09
C VAL A 20 -11.38 33.44 -24.99
N VAL A 21 -12.39 34.32 -24.93
CA VAL A 21 -13.49 34.20 -23.95
C VAL A 21 -14.32 32.94 -24.18
N ALA A 22 -14.60 32.57 -25.44
CA ALA A 22 -15.28 31.32 -25.77
C ALA A 22 -14.44 30.08 -25.40
N GLY A 23 -13.13 30.10 -25.65
CA GLY A 23 -12.21 29.02 -25.28
C GLY A 23 -12.06 28.86 -23.76
N VAL A 24 -11.93 29.96 -23.02
CA VAL A 24 -11.90 29.95 -21.55
C VAL A 24 -13.24 29.48 -20.98
N GLY A 25 -14.37 29.95 -21.52
CA GLY A 25 -15.70 29.50 -21.10
C GLY A 25 -15.96 28.02 -21.37
N ALA A 26 -15.55 27.52 -22.54
CA ALA A 26 -15.64 26.11 -22.89
C ALA A 26 -14.72 25.24 -22.01
N GLY A 27 -13.48 25.68 -21.76
CA GLY A 27 -12.55 24.99 -20.86
C GLY A 27 -13.06 24.94 -19.42
N TYR A 28 -13.57 26.06 -18.90
CA TYR A 28 -14.19 26.14 -17.57
C TYR A 28 -15.41 25.20 -17.47
N TRP A 29 -16.32 25.23 -18.46
CA TRP A 29 -17.46 24.30 -18.49
C TRP A 29 -17.02 22.83 -18.54
N PHE A 30 -16.01 22.52 -19.36
CA PHE A 30 -15.50 21.16 -19.55
C PHE A 30 -14.77 20.59 -18.31
N ILE A 31 -14.14 21.45 -17.50
CA ILE A 31 -13.55 21.08 -16.21
C ILE A 31 -14.66 20.97 -15.15
N THR A 32 -15.53 21.98 -15.03
CA THR A 32 -16.55 22.06 -13.97
C THR A 32 -17.65 21.01 -14.09
N LYS A 33 -17.99 20.51 -15.28
CA LYS A 33 -19.01 19.46 -15.48
C LYS A 33 -18.65 18.12 -14.82
N SER A 34 -17.36 17.87 -14.54
CA SER A 34 -16.85 16.64 -13.92
C SER A 34 -16.64 16.76 -12.40
N LEU A 35 -17.01 17.90 -11.80
CA LEU A 35 -16.93 18.10 -10.35
C LEU A 35 -17.99 17.26 -9.61
N PRO A 36 -17.69 16.78 -8.39
CA PRO A 36 -18.57 15.88 -7.64
C PRO A 36 -19.88 16.58 -7.23
N GLN A 37 -21.02 15.91 -7.46
CA GLN A 37 -22.32 16.37 -6.98
C GLN A 37 -22.42 16.19 -5.46
N THR A 38 -22.19 17.28 -4.71
CA THR A 38 -22.36 17.34 -3.25
C THR A 38 -23.79 17.74 -2.82
N SER A 39 -24.54 18.43 -3.68
CA SER A 39 -25.96 18.84 -3.54
C SER A 39 -27.03 17.78 -3.81
N GLY A 40 -28.22 17.87 -3.20
CA GLY A 40 -29.48 17.42 -3.80
C GLY A 40 -29.93 15.99 -3.50
N THR A 41 -30.61 15.37 -4.45
CA THR A 41 -31.23 14.03 -4.31
C THR A 41 -30.91 13.17 -5.52
N LEU A 42 -30.58 11.91 -5.27
CA LEU A 42 -30.30 10.90 -6.27
C LEU A 42 -31.20 9.68 -6.06
N GLN A 43 -31.41 8.90 -7.12
CA GLN A 43 -32.08 7.60 -7.06
C GLN A 43 -31.15 6.56 -7.66
N LEU A 44 -30.67 5.62 -6.84
CA LEU A 44 -29.77 4.55 -7.26
C LEU A 44 -30.54 3.23 -7.25
N ALA A 45 -30.65 2.58 -8.40
CA ALA A 45 -31.40 1.34 -8.55
C ALA A 45 -30.70 0.19 -7.80
N GLY A 46 -31.34 -0.33 -6.74
CA GLY A 46 -30.80 -1.41 -5.91
C GLY A 46 -30.53 -1.05 -4.45
N LEU A 47 -30.69 0.23 -4.06
CA LEU A 47 -30.85 0.60 -2.64
C LEU A 47 -32.20 0.11 -2.12
N LYS A 48 -32.25 -0.31 -0.85
CA LYS A 48 -33.49 -0.67 -0.14
C LYS A 48 -34.02 0.52 0.65
N SER A 49 -33.17 1.13 1.48
CA SER A 49 -33.46 2.32 2.29
C SER A 49 -32.85 3.59 1.71
N SER A 50 -33.24 4.74 2.27
CA SER A 50 -32.57 6.02 2.03
C SER A 50 -31.18 6.00 2.67
N VAL A 51 -30.15 6.43 1.95
CA VAL A 51 -28.84 6.78 2.51
C VAL A 51 -28.69 8.31 2.50
N ILE A 52 -28.16 8.87 3.59
CA ILE A 52 -27.80 10.29 3.69
C ILE A 52 -26.27 10.37 3.67
N VAL A 53 -25.70 11.20 2.79
CA VAL A 53 -24.25 11.47 2.77
C VAL A 53 -24.02 12.91 3.20
N ILE A 54 -23.29 13.10 4.30
CA ILE A 54 -22.86 14.40 4.82
C ILE A 54 -21.37 14.52 4.55
N ARG A 55 -20.92 15.60 3.91
CA ARG A 55 -19.49 15.90 3.82
C ARG A 55 -19.09 16.91 4.89
N ASP A 56 -17.99 16.64 5.58
CA ASP A 56 -17.45 17.52 6.61
C ASP A 56 -16.76 18.76 6.00
N GLN A 57 -16.16 19.61 6.84
CA GLN A 57 -15.43 20.80 6.41
C GLN A 57 -14.16 20.52 5.58
N ASN A 58 -13.66 19.28 5.60
CA ASN A 58 -12.53 18.81 4.81
C ASN A 58 -12.98 18.00 3.57
N GLY A 59 -14.29 17.80 3.38
CA GLY A 59 -14.87 17.03 2.28
C GLY A 59 -15.09 15.53 2.56
N VAL A 60 -14.74 15.05 3.76
CA VAL A 60 -14.84 13.65 4.20
C VAL A 60 -16.31 13.23 4.23
N PRO A 61 -16.73 12.17 3.51
CA PRO A 61 -18.11 11.70 3.51
C PRO A 61 -18.41 10.80 4.72
N HIS A 62 -19.45 11.16 5.44
CA HIS A 62 -20.13 10.36 6.44
C HIS A 62 -21.43 9.82 5.85
N LEU A 63 -21.53 8.49 5.71
CA LEU A 63 -22.66 7.81 5.08
C LEU A 63 -23.56 7.21 6.17
N TYR A 64 -24.83 7.62 6.21
CA TYR A 64 -25.84 7.19 7.19
C TYR A 64 -26.94 6.38 6.52
N GLY A 65 -27.23 5.16 6.99
CA GLY A 65 -28.24 4.27 6.40
C GLY A 65 -28.71 3.15 7.31
N ASP A 66 -29.70 2.37 6.86
CA ASP A 66 -30.35 1.34 7.68
C ASP A 66 -29.81 -0.09 7.45
N SER A 67 -28.94 -0.29 6.45
CA SER A 67 -28.38 -1.63 6.15
C SER A 67 -26.94 -1.58 5.63
N GLU A 68 -26.14 -2.60 5.98
CA GLU A 68 -24.77 -2.80 5.46
C GLU A 68 -24.74 -2.78 3.91
N SER A 69 -25.74 -3.41 3.29
CA SER A 69 -25.94 -3.48 1.83
C SER A 69 -26.05 -2.10 1.19
N ASP A 70 -26.83 -1.20 1.78
CA ASP A 70 -27.08 0.13 1.23
C ASP A 70 -25.88 1.06 1.48
N LEU A 71 -25.22 0.91 2.64
CA LEU A 71 -24.00 1.65 2.97
C LEU A 71 -22.85 1.33 1.99
N TYR A 72 -22.58 0.07 1.65
CA TYR A 72 -21.55 -0.24 0.65
C TYR A 72 -21.89 0.23 -0.76
N MET A 73 -23.17 0.15 -1.15
CA MET A 73 -23.58 0.66 -2.47
C MET A 73 -23.43 2.19 -2.54
N ALA A 74 -23.76 2.92 -1.48
CA ALA A 74 -23.48 4.34 -1.41
C ALA A 74 -21.97 4.65 -1.31
N GLN A 75 -21.18 3.84 -0.60
CA GLN A 75 -19.72 3.99 -0.51
C GLN A 75 -19.05 3.82 -1.88
N GLY A 76 -19.44 2.81 -2.65
CA GLY A 76 -18.95 2.61 -4.02
C GLY A 76 -19.30 3.77 -4.95
N TYR A 77 -20.51 4.31 -4.85
CA TYR A 77 -20.92 5.49 -5.61
C TYR A 77 -20.08 6.73 -5.24
N VAL A 78 -19.83 6.95 -3.94
CA VAL A 78 -19.05 8.10 -3.43
C VAL A 78 -17.55 7.97 -3.76
N HIS A 79 -16.98 6.77 -3.64
CA HIS A 79 -15.60 6.49 -4.09
C HIS A 79 -15.45 6.74 -5.59
N ALA A 80 -16.41 6.33 -6.42
CA ALA A 80 -16.39 6.62 -7.85
C ALA A 80 -16.54 8.12 -8.14
N GLN A 81 -17.48 8.80 -7.47
CA GLN A 81 -17.69 10.25 -7.59
C GLN A 81 -16.40 11.06 -7.36
N ASP A 82 -15.57 10.67 -6.38
CA ASP A 82 -14.36 11.41 -6.03
C ASP A 82 -13.09 10.90 -6.72
N ARG A 83 -13.01 9.61 -7.05
CA ARG A 83 -11.75 8.91 -7.37
C ARG A 83 -11.84 7.93 -8.55
N LEU A 84 -12.87 7.96 -9.40
CA LEU A 84 -13.04 7.01 -10.52
C LEU A 84 -11.78 6.85 -11.40
N TRP A 85 -11.05 7.94 -11.70
CA TRP A 85 -9.81 7.84 -12.49
C TRP A 85 -8.69 7.09 -11.74
N GLN A 86 -8.53 7.31 -10.44
CA GLN A 86 -7.58 6.55 -9.62
C GLN A 86 -7.99 5.07 -9.53
N MET A 87 -9.28 4.78 -9.42
CA MET A 87 -9.79 3.40 -9.45
C MET A 87 -9.52 2.72 -10.80
N GLU A 88 -9.66 3.45 -11.92
CA GLU A 88 -9.31 2.95 -13.25
C GLU A 88 -7.81 2.64 -13.39
N MET A 89 -6.93 3.50 -12.87
CA MET A 89 -5.49 3.25 -12.80
C MET A 89 -5.15 2.04 -11.94
N ASN A 90 -5.73 1.95 -10.74
CA ASN A 90 -5.55 0.82 -9.83
C ASN A 90 -5.96 -0.51 -10.48
N ARG A 91 -7.07 -0.49 -11.24
CA ARG A 91 -7.55 -1.63 -12.04
C ARG A 91 -6.60 -1.96 -13.20
N ALA A 92 -6.14 -0.96 -13.96
CA ALA A 92 -5.23 -1.16 -15.09
C ALA A 92 -3.87 -1.74 -14.65
N ILE A 93 -3.34 -1.30 -13.50
CA ILE A 93 -2.14 -1.87 -12.88
C ILE A 93 -2.42 -3.32 -12.45
N GLY A 94 -3.48 -3.58 -11.69
CA GLY A 94 -3.77 -4.93 -11.18
C GLY A 94 -3.98 -5.98 -12.28
N HIS A 95 -4.57 -5.59 -13.40
CA HIS A 95 -4.80 -6.48 -14.55
C HIS A 95 -3.67 -6.51 -15.58
N GLY A 96 -2.65 -5.64 -15.49
CA GLY A 96 -1.65 -5.48 -16.56
C GLY A 96 -2.30 -5.04 -17.87
N ARG A 97 -2.84 -3.81 -17.89
CA ARG A 97 -3.59 -3.18 -19.00
C ARG A 97 -3.17 -1.72 -19.24
N LEU A 98 -1.96 -1.34 -18.85
CA LEU A 98 -1.43 0.02 -19.00
C LEU A 98 -1.11 0.35 -20.47
N ALA A 99 -0.66 -0.62 -21.26
CA ALA A 99 -0.42 -0.48 -22.69
C ALA A 99 -1.72 -0.19 -23.48
N GLU A 100 -2.88 -0.62 -22.97
CA GLU A 100 -4.20 -0.29 -23.54
C GLU A 100 -4.52 1.21 -23.43
N LEU A 101 -3.97 1.88 -22.42
CA LEU A 101 -4.29 3.27 -22.06
C LEU A 101 -3.21 4.25 -22.55
N PHE A 102 -1.96 3.82 -22.56
CA PHE A 102 -0.79 4.67 -22.80
C PHE A 102 0.07 4.26 -24.02
N GLY A 103 -0.05 3.02 -24.51
CA GLY A 103 0.64 2.54 -25.70
C GLY A 103 1.90 1.71 -25.42
N ALA A 104 2.75 1.57 -26.44
CA ALA A 104 3.85 0.60 -26.48
C ALA A 104 4.87 0.74 -25.34
N ASP A 105 5.06 1.94 -24.80
CA ASP A 105 6.03 2.25 -23.74
C ASP A 105 5.74 1.52 -22.41
N TYR A 106 4.55 0.93 -22.25
CA TYR A 106 4.08 0.23 -21.03
C TYR A 106 3.97 -1.30 -21.23
N VAL A 107 4.44 -1.84 -22.35
CA VAL A 107 4.37 -3.28 -22.65
C VAL A 107 5.31 -4.10 -21.74
N ASP A 108 6.44 -3.53 -21.31
CA ASP A 108 7.35 -4.16 -20.34
C ASP A 108 6.66 -4.37 -18.99
N GLU A 109 5.97 -3.35 -18.49
CA GLU A 109 5.23 -3.33 -17.22
C GLU A 109 4.03 -4.28 -17.26
N ASP A 110 3.22 -4.22 -18.32
CA ASP A 110 2.12 -5.17 -18.50
C ASP A 110 2.64 -6.61 -18.64
N SER A 111 3.74 -6.85 -19.36
CA SER A 111 4.35 -8.19 -19.46
C SER A 111 4.80 -8.71 -18.10
N PHE A 112 5.39 -7.86 -17.26
CA PHE A 112 5.76 -8.22 -15.88
C PHE A 112 4.53 -8.59 -15.03
N LEU A 113 3.49 -7.74 -15.03
CA LEU A 113 2.26 -7.92 -14.26
C LEU A 113 1.48 -9.17 -14.72
N ARG A 114 1.43 -9.42 -16.04
CA ARG A 114 0.85 -10.62 -16.66
C ARG A 114 1.65 -11.87 -16.35
N THR A 115 2.98 -11.80 -16.34
CA THR A 115 3.83 -12.95 -15.99
C THR A 115 3.58 -13.35 -14.52
N MET A 116 3.66 -12.38 -13.60
CA MET A 116 3.36 -12.59 -12.18
C MET A 116 1.93 -13.09 -11.93
N GLY A 117 0.95 -12.58 -12.67
CA GLY A 117 -0.42 -13.09 -12.65
C GLY A 117 -1.28 -12.63 -11.47
N LEU A 118 -1.06 -11.40 -10.97
CA LEU A 118 -1.89 -10.79 -9.91
C LEU A 118 -3.39 -10.88 -10.26
N ALA A 119 -3.76 -10.56 -11.50
CA ALA A 119 -5.10 -10.71 -12.06
C ALA A 119 -5.65 -12.15 -11.93
N ARG A 120 -4.86 -13.15 -12.33
CA ARG A 120 -5.24 -14.57 -12.26
C ARG A 120 -5.44 -15.04 -10.82
N ALA A 121 -4.67 -14.50 -9.86
CA ALA A 121 -4.85 -14.77 -8.44
C ALA A 121 -6.09 -14.06 -7.87
N ALA A 122 -6.35 -12.81 -8.26
CA ALA A 122 -7.54 -12.07 -7.87
C ALA A 122 -8.85 -12.71 -8.37
N GLN A 123 -8.84 -13.30 -9.57
CA GLN A 123 -9.97 -14.08 -10.07
C GLN A 123 -10.22 -15.31 -9.20
N ARG A 124 -9.17 -16.05 -8.81
CA ARG A 124 -9.31 -17.19 -7.89
C ARG A 124 -9.89 -16.78 -6.53
N ASP A 125 -9.49 -15.63 -5.99
CA ASP A 125 -10.11 -15.10 -4.77
C ASP A 125 -11.61 -14.80 -4.99
N ALA A 126 -11.96 -14.12 -6.09
CA ALA A 126 -13.33 -13.73 -6.41
C ALA A 126 -14.24 -14.95 -6.67
N ASP A 127 -13.70 -16.02 -7.24
CA ASP A 127 -14.39 -17.31 -7.45
C ASP A 127 -14.58 -18.08 -6.13
N ALA A 128 -13.56 -18.07 -5.27
CA ALA A 128 -13.57 -18.73 -3.96
C ALA A 128 -14.31 -17.94 -2.86
N ALA A 129 -14.61 -16.65 -3.08
CA ALA A 129 -15.25 -15.77 -2.11
C ALA A 129 -16.56 -16.35 -1.57
N ASP A 130 -16.73 -16.30 -0.24
CA ASP A 130 -17.95 -16.77 0.41
C ASP A 130 -19.17 -15.91 0.04
N PRO A 131 -20.41 -16.44 0.17
CA PRO A 131 -21.62 -15.72 -0.26
C PRO A 131 -21.83 -14.35 0.39
N ALA A 132 -21.40 -14.14 1.63
CA ALA A 132 -21.54 -12.84 2.30
C ALA A 132 -20.49 -11.85 1.78
N THR A 133 -19.24 -12.27 1.66
CA THR A 133 -18.17 -11.46 1.07
C THR A 133 -18.49 -11.08 -0.38
N ARG A 134 -18.95 -12.04 -1.20
CA ARG A 134 -19.38 -11.79 -2.59
C ARG A 134 -20.53 -10.78 -2.66
N ALA A 135 -21.58 -10.93 -1.84
CA ALA A 135 -22.72 -10.00 -1.83
C ALA A 135 -22.33 -8.57 -1.44
N ARG A 136 -21.35 -8.38 -0.54
CA ARG A 136 -20.79 -7.06 -0.19
C ARG A 136 -20.09 -6.42 -1.38
N LEU A 137 -19.24 -7.18 -2.08
CA LEU A 137 -18.48 -6.69 -3.23
C LEU A 137 -19.39 -6.39 -4.43
N GLU A 138 -20.40 -7.22 -4.68
CA GLU A 138 -21.45 -6.94 -5.67
C GLU A 138 -22.22 -5.66 -5.35
N LYS A 139 -22.52 -5.39 -4.07
CA LYS A 139 -23.20 -4.14 -3.65
C LYS A 139 -22.31 -2.91 -3.82
N TYR A 140 -21.04 -3.00 -3.43
CA TYR A 140 -20.07 -1.94 -3.68
C TYR A 140 -19.92 -1.65 -5.19
N ALA A 141 -19.78 -2.69 -6.01
CA ALA A 141 -19.70 -2.59 -7.48
C ALA A 141 -20.96 -1.96 -8.10
N GLN A 142 -22.16 -2.33 -7.65
CA GLN A 142 -23.41 -1.67 -8.07
C GLN A 142 -23.41 -0.17 -7.79
N GLY A 143 -22.76 0.28 -6.71
CA GLY A 143 -22.52 1.69 -6.41
C GLY A 143 -21.63 2.38 -7.42
N VAL A 144 -20.45 1.82 -7.68
CA VAL A 144 -19.46 2.32 -8.65
C VAL A 144 -20.09 2.43 -10.05
N ASN A 145 -20.81 1.38 -10.46
CA ASN A 145 -21.40 1.30 -11.80
C ASN A 145 -22.59 2.24 -11.95
N ALA A 146 -23.37 2.46 -10.88
CA ALA A 146 -24.41 3.48 -10.88
C ALA A 146 -23.85 4.91 -11.05
N PHE A 147 -22.63 5.20 -10.56
CA PHE A 147 -21.95 6.47 -10.89
C PHE A 147 -21.52 6.50 -12.36
N ILE A 148 -20.78 5.48 -12.82
CA ILE A 148 -20.28 5.36 -14.21
C ILE A 148 -21.43 5.59 -15.22
N HIS A 149 -22.51 4.82 -15.12
CA HIS A 149 -23.64 4.86 -16.08
C HIS A 149 -24.43 6.17 -16.04
N THR A 150 -24.40 6.91 -14.92
CA THR A 150 -25.07 8.22 -14.83
C THR A 150 -24.18 9.40 -15.24
N HIS A 151 -22.86 9.18 -15.38
CA HIS A 151 -21.87 10.24 -15.60
C HIS A 151 -21.01 10.05 -16.87
N LEU A 152 -21.39 9.17 -17.82
CA LEU A 152 -20.62 8.92 -19.05
C LEU A 152 -20.29 10.18 -19.88
N ASP A 153 -21.19 11.17 -19.92
CA ASP A 153 -20.96 12.45 -20.60
C ASP A 153 -20.14 13.47 -19.77
N ASN A 154 -19.93 13.19 -18.47
CA ASN A 154 -19.35 14.06 -17.45
C ASN A 154 -18.18 13.41 -16.69
N LEU A 155 -17.54 12.39 -17.28
CA LEU A 155 -16.39 11.69 -16.70
C LEU A 155 -15.21 12.65 -16.42
N PRO A 156 -14.31 12.27 -15.49
CA PRO A 156 -13.03 12.95 -15.29
C PRO A 156 -12.26 13.19 -16.60
N ILE A 157 -11.54 14.30 -16.67
CA ILE A 157 -10.92 14.83 -17.89
C ILE A 157 -9.95 13.84 -18.55
N GLU A 158 -9.30 12.99 -17.76
CA GLU A 158 -8.32 11.99 -18.17
C GLU A 158 -8.91 10.94 -19.11
N PHE A 159 -10.17 10.52 -18.87
CA PHE A 159 -10.89 9.62 -19.79
C PHE A 159 -11.06 10.25 -21.17
N ALA A 160 -11.43 11.53 -21.22
CA ALA A 160 -11.61 12.25 -22.48
C ALA A 160 -10.27 12.52 -23.20
N LEU A 161 -9.22 12.88 -22.47
CA LEU A 161 -7.87 13.09 -23.02
C LEU A 161 -7.26 11.81 -23.60
N LEU A 162 -7.51 10.66 -22.97
CA LEU A 162 -6.98 9.36 -23.39
C LEU A 162 -7.93 8.61 -24.35
N ASN A 163 -9.12 9.16 -24.64
CA ASN A 163 -10.21 8.48 -25.35
C ASN A 163 -10.55 7.10 -24.75
N HIS A 164 -10.49 7.00 -23.42
CA HIS A 164 -10.84 5.81 -22.66
C HIS A 164 -12.29 5.87 -22.18
N LYS A 165 -12.91 4.72 -21.96
CA LYS A 165 -14.22 4.59 -21.30
C LYS A 165 -14.13 3.57 -20.17
N PRO A 166 -14.56 3.91 -18.95
CA PRO A 166 -14.53 2.97 -17.83
C PRO A 166 -15.45 1.78 -18.13
N GLN A 167 -14.95 0.58 -17.86
CA GLN A 167 -15.75 -0.65 -17.82
C GLN A 167 -16.45 -0.77 -16.46
N ASP A 168 -17.62 -1.40 -16.40
CA ASP A 168 -18.29 -1.76 -15.15
C ASP A 168 -17.34 -2.46 -14.18
N TRP A 169 -17.17 -1.89 -12.99
CA TRP A 169 -16.42 -2.46 -11.87
C TRP A 169 -16.99 -3.82 -11.48
N GLN A 170 -16.12 -4.80 -11.29
CA GLN A 170 -16.47 -6.16 -10.88
C GLN A 170 -15.88 -6.47 -9.49
N PRO A 171 -16.40 -7.47 -8.74
CA PRO A 171 -15.80 -7.91 -7.48
C PRO A 171 -14.30 -8.24 -7.59
N VAL A 172 -13.86 -8.79 -8.73
CA VAL A 172 -12.43 -9.07 -9.00
C VAL A 172 -11.57 -7.80 -9.05
N ASP A 173 -12.11 -6.65 -9.46
CA ASP A 173 -11.38 -5.38 -9.47
C ASP A 173 -11.06 -4.89 -8.04
N THR A 174 -11.88 -5.27 -7.06
CA THR A 174 -11.57 -5.03 -5.64
C THR A 174 -10.53 -6.02 -5.11
N HIS A 175 -10.61 -7.31 -5.47
CA HIS A 175 -9.61 -8.32 -5.11
C HIS A 175 -8.22 -8.02 -5.69
N VAL A 176 -8.15 -7.53 -6.95
CA VAL A 176 -6.87 -7.30 -7.62
C VAL A 176 -6.07 -6.16 -6.99
N TRP A 177 -6.73 -5.16 -6.43
CA TRP A 177 -6.05 -4.13 -5.64
C TRP A 177 -5.43 -4.71 -4.35
N GLY A 178 -6.09 -5.68 -3.71
CA GLY A 178 -5.50 -6.44 -2.61
C GLY A 178 -4.21 -7.18 -3.01
N LYS A 179 -4.19 -7.80 -4.20
CA LYS A 179 -2.98 -8.45 -4.74
C LYS A 179 -1.86 -7.43 -5.06
N VAL A 180 -2.19 -6.27 -5.61
CA VAL A 180 -1.22 -5.18 -5.86
C VAL A 180 -0.64 -4.66 -4.55
N MET A 181 -1.46 -4.41 -3.53
CA MET A 181 -0.97 -4.00 -2.21
C MET A 181 -0.11 -5.08 -1.55
N ALA A 182 -0.45 -6.37 -1.73
CA ALA A 182 0.40 -7.47 -1.25
C ALA A 182 1.76 -7.52 -1.96
N TYR A 183 1.81 -7.26 -3.28
CA TYR A 183 3.05 -7.18 -4.04
C TYR A 183 3.93 -6.00 -3.57
N ASN A 184 3.34 -4.79 -3.51
CA ASN A 184 4.02 -3.55 -3.13
C ASN A 184 4.60 -3.54 -1.71
N LEU A 185 4.15 -4.44 -0.82
CA LEU A 185 4.53 -4.48 0.60
C LEU A 185 5.41 -5.68 0.99
N GLY A 186 5.73 -6.57 0.04
CA GLY A 186 6.69 -7.67 0.22
C GLY A 186 8.11 -7.28 -0.18
N GLY A 187 8.38 -7.23 -1.48
CA GLY A 187 9.67 -6.78 -2.05
C GLY A 187 10.86 -7.72 -1.80
N ASN A 188 10.65 -8.97 -1.39
CA ASN A 188 11.75 -9.86 -0.98
C ASN A 188 12.57 -10.32 -2.19
N TYR A 189 11.92 -10.58 -3.33
CA TYR A 189 12.58 -11.10 -4.54
C TYR A 189 13.65 -10.13 -5.10
N GLU A 190 13.46 -8.81 -4.99
CA GLU A 190 14.46 -7.81 -5.39
C GLU A 190 15.69 -7.87 -4.47
N ARG A 191 15.46 -8.13 -3.18
CA ARG A 191 16.50 -8.24 -2.15
C ARG A 191 17.26 -9.57 -2.25
N GLU A 192 16.59 -10.66 -2.60
CA GLU A 192 17.24 -11.93 -2.98
C GLU A 192 18.20 -11.74 -4.16
N LEU A 193 17.74 -11.09 -5.24
CA LEU A 193 18.57 -10.79 -6.41
C LEU A 193 19.76 -9.89 -6.06
N LEU A 194 19.54 -8.86 -5.23
CA LEU A 194 20.61 -7.99 -4.73
C LEU A 194 21.64 -8.76 -3.90
N ARG A 195 21.21 -9.57 -2.91
CA ARG A 195 22.12 -10.38 -2.09
C ARG A 195 22.88 -11.40 -2.92
N ALA A 196 22.22 -12.04 -3.89
CA ALA A 196 22.88 -12.96 -4.82
C ALA A 196 23.95 -12.26 -5.67
N ALA A 197 23.66 -11.08 -6.22
CA ALA A 197 24.62 -10.28 -6.98
C ALA A 197 25.81 -9.82 -6.11
N LEU A 198 25.55 -9.30 -4.91
CA LEU A 198 26.61 -8.87 -3.99
C LEU A 198 27.46 -10.04 -3.50
N GLN A 199 26.86 -11.20 -3.21
CA GLN A 199 27.59 -12.41 -2.84
C GLN A 199 28.46 -12.94 -3.98
N LYS A 200 28.01 -12.82 -5.23
CA LYS A 200 28.72 -13.23 -6.46
C LYS A 200 29.90 -12.30 -6.79
N GLU A 201 29.70 -10.99 -6.69
CA GLU A 201 30.70 -9.98 -7.09
C GLU A 201 31.68 -9.58 -5.96
N LEU A 202 31.23 -9.57 -4.70
CA LEU A 202 32.00 -9.07 -3.54
C LEU A 202 32.24 -10.13 -2.45
N GLY A 203 31.56 -11.26 -2.50
CA GLY A 203 31.61 -12.32 -1.50
C GLY A 203 30.72 -12.05 -0.27
N GLY A 204 30.26 -13.13 0.37
CA GLY A 204 29.29 -13.07 1.46
C GLY A 204 29.71 -12.25 2.71
N ALA A 205 31.02 -12.00 2.90
CA ALA A 205 31.50 -11.13 3.98
C ALA A 205 31.23 -9.64 3.69
N ALA A 206 31.43 -9.19 2.45
CA ALA A 206 31.14 -7.82 2.02
C ALA A 206 29.62 -7.60 1.90
N MET A 207 28.88 -8.59 1.39
CA MET A 207 27.41 -8.54 1.32
C MET A 207 26.77 -8.29 2.70
N ARG A 208 27.21 -8.99 3.76
CA ARG A 208 26.75 -8.77 5.14
C ARG A 208 27.23 -7.47 5.79
N ALA A 209 28.27 -6.83 5.24
CA ALA A 209 28.72 -5.51 5.69
C ALA A 209 27.91 -4.37 5.05
N LEU A 210 27.44 -4.56 3.81
CA LEU A 210 26.57 -3.64 3.09
C LEU A 210 25.09 -3.78 3.49
N ILE A 211 24.67 -4.99 3.83
CA ILE A 211 23.31 -5.32 4.31
C ILE A 211 23.44 -5.93 5.71
N PRO A 212 23.59 -5.09 6.76
CA PRO A 212 23.75 -5.55 8.14
C PRO A 212 22.43 -6.12 8.70
N GLU A 213 22.53 -7.06 9.63
CA GLU A 213 21.36 -7.54 10.40
C GLU A 213 20.83 -6.46 11.36
N TYR A 214 19.56 -6.56 11.75
CA TYR A 214 18.96 -5.70 12.77
C TYR A 214 19.73 -5.83 14.10
N PRO A 215 20.14 -4.73 14.75
CA PRO A 215 21.05 -4.80 15.88
C PRO A 215 20.39 -5.43 17.11
N ALA A 216 21.13 -6.29 17.81
CA ALA A 216 20.63 -7.08 18.93
C ALA A 216 20.17 -6.26 20.16
N ASN A 217 20.51 -4.97 20.22
CA ASN A 217 20.07 -3.99 21.21
C ASN A 217 19.05 -2.97 20.66
N GLY A 218 18.55 -3.15 19.44
CA GLY A 218 17.47 -2.35 18.88
C GLY A 218 16.12 -2.66 19.55
N PRO A 219 15.15 -1.72 19.52
CA PRO A 219 13.83 -1.94 20.10
C PRO A 219 13.04 -2.99 19.31
N PHE A 220 12.41 -3.92 20.02
CA PHE A 220 11.46 -4.89 19.47
C PHE A 220 10.03 -4.39 19.67
N ILE A 221 9.11 -4.75 18.76
CA ILE A 221 7.68 -4.39 18.91
C ILE A 221 7.06 -5.11 20.11
N ILE A 222 7.35 -6.40 20.26
CA ILE A 222 6.99 -7.19 21.46
C ILE A 222 8.16 -7.14 22.45
N PRO A 223 7.94 -6.69 23.70
CA PRO A 223 8.97 -6.65 24.74
C PRO A 223 9.60 -8.04 25.03
N PRO A 224 10.94 -8.13 25.22
CA PRO A 224 11.62 -9.42 25.44
C PRO A 224 11.22 -10.22 26.70
N ASP A 225 10.53 -9.61 27.65
CA ASP A 225 9.96 -10.29 28.83
C ASP A 225 8.67 -11.07 28.53
N VAL A 226 8.05 -10.85 27.37
CA VAL A 226 6.89 -11.61 26.87
C VAL A 226 7.33 -13.00 26.40
N LYS A 227 7.30 -13.98 27.32
CA LYS A 227 7.75 -15.35 27.03
C LYS A 227 6.80 -16.17 26.15
N ASN A 228 5.51 -15.83 26.18
CA ASN A 228 4.47 -16.50 25.40
C ASN A 228 3.96 -15.56 24.31
N TYR A 229 4.50 -15.68 23.09
CA TYR A 229 4.07 -14.92 21.90
C TYR A 229 2.72 -15.41 21.32
N ALA A 230 1.99 -16.25 22.06
CA ALA A 230 0.81 -17.01 21.64
C ALA A 230 -0.28 -16.95 22.72
N SER A 231 -1.56 -16.88 22.32
CA SER A 231 -2.69 -16.70 23.26
C SER A 231 -3.20 -18.02 23.87
N PRO A 232 -3.40 -18.10 25.20
CA PRO A 232 -3.92 -19.30 25.87
C PRO A 232 -5.45 -19.30 26.04
N LEU A 233 -6.25 -19.02 24.99
CA LEU A 233 -7.73 -18.95 25.10
C LEU A 233 -8.54 -19.65 24.00
N SER A 234 -9.26 -20.70 24.42
CA SER A 234 -10.51 -21.26 23.89
C SER A 234 -11.03 -22.32 24.87
N PRO A 235 -12.36 -22.59 25.00
CA PRO A 235 -13.47 -22.14 24.16
C PRO A 235 -14.66 -21.49 24.94
N LEU A 236 -15.22 -20.39 24.44
CA LEU A 236 -16.51 -19.82 24.90
C LEU A 236 -17.38 -19.32 23.73
N LEU A 237 -17.76 -20.23 22.83
CA LEU A 237 -18.75 -19.97 21.77
C LEU A 237 -19.77 -21.11 21.68
N ASN A 238 -20.90 -20.94 22.37
CA ASN A 238 -22.11 -21.75 22.20
C ASN A 238 -23.30 -21.00 22.82
N SER A 239 -24.47 -21.06 22.16
CA SER A 239 -25.69 -20.24 22.40
C SER A 239 -25.58 -18.76 21.94
N THR A 240 -26.59 -18.12 21.32
CA THR A 240 -27.91 -18.64 20.87
C THR A 240 -28.46 -17.84 19.68
N SER A 241 -29.23 -18.47 18.81
CA SER A 241 -29.96 -17.83 17.69
C SER A 241 -31.35 -17.33 18.09
N VAL A 242 -31.83 -16.23 17.49
CA VAL A 242 -33.21 -15.71 17.66
C VAL A 242 -33.86 -15.46 16.28
N ASN A 243 -35.17 -15.73 16.15
CA ASN A 243 -35.91 -15.63 14.89
C ASN A 243 -36.40 -14.20 14.59
N SER A 244 -36.45 -13.85 13.30
CA SER A 244 -37.01 -12.62 12.74
C SER A 244 -38.51 -12.72 12.40
N GLY A 245 -39.23 -11.60 12.46
CA GLY A 245 -40.59 -11.43 11.89
C GLY A 245 -40.63 -10.29 10.86
N GLU A 246 -41.45 -10.42 9.82
CA GLU A 246 -41.42 -9.54 8.63
C GLU A 246 -42.33 -8.30 8.72
N GLY A 247 -41.98 -7.25 7.96
CA GLY A 247 -42.83 -6.09 7.65
C GLY A 247 -42.34 -5.33 6.40
N LYS A 248 -43.27 -4.92 5.53
CA LYS A 248 -43.06 -4.13 4.29
C LYS A 248 -43.80 -2.78 4.45
N SER A 249 -43.45 -1.64 3.85
CA SER A 249 -42.33 -1.18 2.99
C SER A 249 -42.31 0.39 3.09
N ASP A 250 -41.80 1.28 2.21
CA ASP A 250 -41.34 1.23 0.81
C ASP A 250 -40.50 2.47 0.39
N VAL A 251 -39.91 2.43 -0.82
CA VAL A 251 -39.19 3.48 -1.58
C VAL A 251 -38.46 4.59 -0.81
N GLY A 252 -37.16 4.40 -0.56
CA GLY A 252 -36.25 5.45 -0.06
C GLY A 252 -35.89 6.55 -1.09
N ARG A 253 -35.41 7.69 -0.59
CA ARG A 253 -34.86 8.82 -1.38
C ARG A 253 -33.60 9.37 -0.72
N VAL A 254 -32.48 9.43 -1.44
CA VAL A 254 -31.23 10.04 -0.96
C VAL A 254 -31.43 11.54 -0.78
N ALA A 255 -31.02 12.12 0.35
CA ALA A 255 -31.09 13.55 0.60
C ALA A 255 -29.73 14.09 1.07
N LEU A 256 -29.14 14.98 0.28
CA LEU A 256 -27.84 15.61 0.52
C LEU A 256 -28.08 17.09 0.91
N VAL A 257 -27.83 17.41 2.17
CA VAL A 257 -27.92 18.77 2.71
C VAL A 257 -26.53 19.37 2.82
N SER A 258 -26.20 20.33 1.95
CA SER A 258 -24.96 21.10 2.04
C SER A 258 -25.20 22.43 2.76
N ASN A 259 -24.17 22.95 3.44
CA ASN A 259 -24.31 24.19 4.21
C ASN A 259 -22.98 24.95 4.33
N ARG A 260 -22.53 25.62 3.24
CA ARG A 260 -21.69 26.82 3.30
C ARG A 260 -21.48 27.50 1.94
N SER A 261 -20.93 28.71 2.01
CA SER A 261 -20.55 29.58 0.89
C SER A 261 -19.17 30.21 1.16
N VAL A 262 -18.66 30.93 0.13
CA VAL A 262 -17.53 31.90 0.12
C VAL A 262 -16.19 31.43 -0.45
N ASN A 263 -15.89 32.05 -1.61
CA ASN A 263 -14.62 32.44 -2.25
C ASN A 263 -13.38 31.51 -2.28
N SER A 264 -12.85 31.37 -3.50
CA SER A 264 -11.54 30.83 -3.83
C SER A 264 -10.45 31.92 -3.98
N GLY A 265 -9.19 31.48 -3.93
CA GLY A 265 -8.01 32.22 -4.40
C GLY A 265 -7.19 31.31 -5.32
N GLU A 266 -6.54 31.87 -6.34
CA GLU A 266 -5.95 31.08 -7.44
C GLU A 266 -4.54 30.55 -7.15
N GLY A 267 -4.29 29.30 -7.54
CA GLY A 267 -2.96 28.69 -7.65
C GLY A 267 -2.92 27.79 -8.90
N LYS A 268 -1.81 27.79 -9.64
CA LYS A 268 -1.71 27.09 -10.94
C LYS A 268 -1.31 25.63 -10.77
N SER A 269 -1.92 24.76 -11.56
CA SER A 269 -1.66 23.31 -11.58
C SER A 269 -0.62 22.95 -12.65
N ASP A 270 0.46 22.29 -12.25
CA ASP A 270 1.23 21.44 -13.16
C ASP A 270 0.50 20.10 -13.38
N VAL A 271 0.56 19.58 -14.60
CA VAL A 271 -0.20 18.36 -14.99
C VAL A 271 0.53 17.12 -14.48
N GLY A 272 -0.16 16.31 -13.68
CA GLY A 272 0.44 15.19 -12.95
C GLY A 272 1.05 14.11 -13.85
N ARG A 273 2.31 13.77 -13.60
CA ARG A 273 2.90 12.49 -14.00
C ARG A 273 2.47 11.43 -12.99
N VAL A 274 1.70 10.44 -13.42
CA VAL A 274 1.44 9.24 -12.60
C VAL A 274 2.71 8.39 -12.61
N ALA A 275 3.45 8.40 -11.50
CA ALA A 275 4.60 7.54 -11.33
C ALA A 275 4.16 6.11 -11.00
N LEU A 276 4.39 5.17 -11.92
CA LEU A 276 4.39 3.75 -11.56
C LEU A 276 5.56 3.49 -10.64
N VAL A 277 5.31 2.86 -9.49
CA VAL A 277 6.37 2.23 -8.69
C VAL A 277 6.54 0.79 -9.17
N SER A 278 7.13 0.65 -10.36
CA SER A 278 8.15 -0.38 -10.54
C SER A 278 9.51 0.32 -10.30
N ASN A 279 10.51 -0.40 -9.79
CA ASN A 279 11.83 0.17 -9.52
C ASN A 279 12.65 0.33 -10.83
N ARG A 280 12.18 1.23 -11.70
CA ARG A 280 12.73 1.51 -13.04
C ARG A 280 12.56 2.98 -13.49
N SER A 281 13.30 3.90 -12.87
CA SER A 281 13.53 5.26 -13.41
C SER A 281 14.93 5.42 -14.01
N VAL A 282 15.34 4.49 -14.88
CA VAL A 282 16.63 4.57 -15.59
C VAL A 282 16.59 5.68 -16.64
N ASN A 283 17.32 6.78 -16.39
CA ASN A 283 17.52 7.85 -17.38
C ASN A 283 18.20 7.29 -18.64
N SER A 284 17.54 7.45 -19.79
CA SER A 284 18.03 7.00 -21.09
C SER A 284 19.10 7.94 -21.67
N GLY A 285 20.33 7.83 -21.16
CA GLY A 285 21.50 8.43 -21.80
C GLY A 285 21.92 7.64 -23.04
N GLU A 286 22.08 8.30 -24.19
CA GLU A 286 22.44 7.63 -25.44
C GLU A 286 23.89 7.08 -25.41
N GLY A 287 24.06 5.78 -25.65
CA GLY A 287 25.38 5.14 -25.74
C GLY A 287 25.35 3.78 -26.41
N LYS A 288 25.90 3.67 -27.63
CA LYS A 288 26.06 2.40 -28.36
C LYS A 288 27.44 1.79 -28.08
N SER A 289 27.51 0.51 -27.66
CA SER A 289 28.59 -0.40 -28.08
C SER A 289 28.35 -1.87 -27.67
N ASP A 290 28.42 -2.74 -28.68
CA ASP A 290 28.93 -4.12 -28.74
C ASP A 290 28.57 -5.24 -27.73
N VAL A 291 28.66 -6.46 -28.26
CA VAL A 291 28.23 -7.73 -27.68
C VAL A 291 29.41 -8.47 -27.04
N GLY A 292 29.30 -8.91 -25.78
CA GLY A 292 30.33 -9.79 -25.18
C GLY A 292 30.13 -10.20 -23.72
N ALA A 293 29.62 -11.43 -23.53
CA ALA A 293 29.45 -12.18 -22.27
C ALA A 293 28.50 -11.55 -21.21
N PRO A 294 27.74 -12.38 -20.46
CA PRO A 294 26.80 -11.89 -19.45
C PRO A 294 27.56 -11.32 -18.23
N LYS A 295 27.33 -10.04 -17.93
CA LYS A 295 27.86 -9.35 -16.76
C LYS A 295 26.71 -8.89 -15.89
N PHE A 296 26.61 -9.41 -14.67
CA PHE A 296 25.98 -8.65 -13.58
C PHE A 296 26.87 -7.43 -13.35
N SER A 297 26.50 -6.28 -13.91
CA SER A 297 27.40 -5.13 -13.89
C SER A 297 27.44 -4.55 -12.47
N LYS A 298 28.63 -4.09 -12.04
CA LYS A 298 28.78 -3.35 -10.77
C LYS A 298 27.80 -2.18 -10.65
N LEU A 299 27.44 -1.56 -11.78
CA LEU A 299 26.48 -0.46 -11.83
C LEU A 299 25.06 -0.91 -11.45
N VAL A 300 24.63 -2.11 -11.84
CA VAL A 300 23.33 -2.66 -11.43
C VAL A 300 23.33 -3.01 -9.94
N ALA A 301 24.44 -3.58 -9.43
CA ALA A 301 24.56 -3.87 -8.00
C ALA A 301 24.62 -2.60 -7.12
N LEU A 302 25.26 -1.52 -7.60
CA LEU A 302 25.26 -0.21 -6.93
C LEU A 302 23.87 0.45 -7.00
N ASN A 303 23.28 0.54 -8.20
CA ASN A 303 21.97 1.16 -8.37
C ASN A 303 20.89 0.46 -7.54
N ALA A 304 20.87 -0.88 -7.52
CA ALA A 304 19.96 -1.63 -6.66
C ALA A 304 20.25 -1.45 -5.15
N LEU A 305 21.48 -1.14 -4.75
CA LEU A 305 21.79 -0.72 -3.38
C LEU A 305 21.18 0.65 -3.06
N PHE A 306 21.19 1.60 -4.01
CA PHE A 306 20.55 2.92 -3.83
C PHE A 306 19.02 2.83 -3.89
N ASP A 307 18.46 2.11 -4.86
CA ASP A 307 17.00 1.92 -5.01
C ASP A 307 16.39 1.15 -3.82
N THR A 308 17.17 0.35 -3.08
CA THR A 308 16.69 -0.31 -1.85
C THR A 308 16.73 0.57 -0.58
N PHE A 309 17.35 1.75 -0.65
CA PHE A 309 17.16 2.82 0.33
C PHE A 309 15.98 3.70 -0.08
N GLU A 310 14.75 3.16 -0.06
CA GLU A 310 13.55 3.89 -0.48
C GLU A 310 13.33 5.20 0.30
N GLU A 311 13.58 6.33 -0.34
CA GLU A 311 13.25 7.65 0.20
C GLU A 311 11.74 7.80 0.43
N GLY A 312 11.35 8.11 1.66
CA GLY A 312 9.97 8.45 2.03
C GLY A 312 8.99 7.28 2.11
N VAL A 313 9.47 6.03 2.26
CA VAL A 313 8.61 4.84 2.47
C VAL A 313 8.81 4.23 3.87
N GLY A 314 7.70 3.86 4.50
CA GLY A 314 7.64 3.21 5.81
C GLY A 314 6.24 3.33 6.42
N SER A 315 6.13 3.16 7.73
CA SER A 315 5.02 3.66 8.54
C SER A 315 5.45 3.73 10.01
N ASN A 316 4.82 4.59 10.80
CA ASN A 316 4.88 4.58 12.26
C ASN A 316 3.49 4.33 12.85
N ASN A 317 3.40 3.61 13.97
CA ASN A 317 2.25 3.71 14.88
C ASN A 317 2.66 3.40 16.33
N TRP A 318 1.84 3.84 17.27
CA TRP A 318 2.01 3.48 18.68
C TRP A 318 0.71 3.63 19.45
N VAL A 319 0.64 2.92 20.57
CA VAL A 319 -0.47 2.98 21.52
C VAL A 319 0.06 2.98 22.95
N VAL A 320 -0.54 3.81 23.81
CA VAL A 320 -0.23 3.94 25.24
C VAL A 320 -1.50 3.68 26.05
N ASP A 321 -1.39 3.00 27.19
CA ASP A 321 -2.56 2.69 28.03
C ASP A 321 -2.93 3.85 28.98
N GLY A 322 -4.06 3.71 29.69
CA GLY A 322 -4.57 4.73 30.62
C GLY A 322 -3.61 5.08 31.79
N THR A 323 -2.64 4.23 32.11
CA THR A 323 -1.61 4.53 33.11
C THR A 323 -0.61 5.56 32.60
N LYS A 324 -0.33 5.61 31.28
CA LYS A 324 0.56 6.58 30.64
C LYS A 324 -0.13 7.80 30.01
N THR A 325 -1.45 7.95 30.10
CA THR A 325 -2.18 9.09 29.50
C THR A 325 -2.76 10.07 30.52
N THR A 326 -2.91 11.34 30.13
CA THR A 326 -3.56 12.39 30.94
C THR A 326 -5.07 12.19 31.09
N THR A 327 -5.70 11.42 30.19
CA THR A 327 -7.13 11.12 30.18
C THR A 327 -7.53 9.92 31.05
N GLY A 328 -6.58 9.07 31.43
CA GLY A 328 -6.87 7.77 32.07
C GLY A 328 -7.45 6.73 31.10
N LYS A 329 -7.43 7.01 29.78
CA LYS A 329 -7.87 6.10 28.72
C LYS A 329 -6.77 5.95 27.66
N PRO A 330 -6.70 4.82 26.94
CA PRO A 330 -5.69 4.63 25.90
C PRO A 330 -5.67 5.74 24.86
N LEU A 331 -4.49 6.02 24.31
CA LEU A 331 -4.31 6.88 23.14
C LEU A 331 -3.49 6.13 22.09
N LEU A 332 -3.92 6.21 20.83
CA LEU A 332 -3.33 5.54 19.67
C LEU A 332 -3.05 6.58 18.59
N ALA A 333 -1.85 6.53 18.01
CA ALA A 333 -1.48 7.31 16.84
C ALA A 333 -1.01 6.37 15.72
N ASN A 334 -1.38 6.67 14.47
CA ASN A 334 -1.03 5.88 13.30
C ASN A 334 -0.73 6.77 12.10
N ASP A 335 0.41 6.53 11.46
CA ASP A 335 1.01 7.40 10.45
C ASP A 335 1.67 6.57 9.33
N PRO A 336 0.94 6.24 8.25
CA PRO A 336 1.42 5.38 7.18
C PRO A 336 2.20 6.18 6.10
N HIS A 337 3.51 5.96 6.01
CA HIS A 337 4.41 6.70 5.11
C HIS A 337 4.50 6.03 3.74
N LEU A 338 3.54 6.32 2.87
CA LEU A 338 3.56 5.88 1.48
C LEU A 338 3.97 7.07 0.57
N ARG A 339 4.66 6.78 -0.54
CA ARG A 339 5.20 7.82 -1.46
C ARG A 339 4.13 8.86 -1.80
N ILE A 340 4.48 10.14 -1.64
CA ILE A 340 3.57 11.28 -1.85
C ILE A 340 3.08 11.28 -3.31
N GLN A 341 1.76 11.21 -3.47
CA GLN A 341 1.09 11.15 -4.76
C GLN A 341 -0.24 11.91 -4.73
N MET A 342 -0.71 12.37 -5.88
CA MET A 342 -1.97 13.07 -6.05
C MET A 342 -2.81 12.38 -7.13
N PRO A 343 -4.05 11.93 -6.83
CA PRO A 343 -4.69 11.88 -5.51
C PRO A 343 -3.98 10.91 -4.55
N SER A 344 -4.07 11.18 -3.24
CA SER A 344 -3.51 10.30 -2.20
C SER A 344 -4.08 8.87 -2.31
N ILE A 345 -3.26 7.86 -2.00
CA ILE A 345 -3.69 6.45 -1.99
C ILE A 345 -4.81 6.20 -0.96
N TRP A 346 -4.77 6.91 0.17
CA TRP A 346 -5.80 6.84 1.21
C TRP A 346 -7.00 7.73 0.88
N TYR A 347 -8.18 7.26 1.32
CA TYR A 347 -9.44 7.98 1.22
C TYR A 347 -10.18 7.88 2.56
N THR A 348 -10.33 9.01 3.25
CA THR A 348 -11.04 9.06 4.53
C THR A 348 -12.54 9.01 4.31
N ASN A 349 -13.26 8.17 5.05
CA ASN A 349 -14.73 8.08 5.04
C ASN A 349 -15.27 7.61 6.41
N ALA A 350 -16.59 7.61 6.55
CA ALA A 350 -17.27 6.97 7.68
C ALA A 350 -18.56 6.27 7.24
N LEU A 351 -18.84 5.12 7.87
CA LEU A 351 -20.05 4.32 7.66
C LEU A 351 -20.83 4.23 8.97
N HIS A 352 -22.05 4.75 8.96
CA HIS A 352 -22.92 4.88 10.12
C HIS A 352 -24.25 4.15 9.88
N CYS A 353 -24.55 3.17 10.70
CA CYS A 353 -25.87 2.56 10.78
C CYS A 353 -26.78 3.41 11.67
N ASN A 354 -27.94 3.82 11.15
CA ASN A 354 -28.94 4.60 11.88
C ASN A 354 -29.43 3.89 13.17
N THR A 355 -29.27 2.57 13.23
CA THR A 355 -29.37 1.75 14.44
C THR A 355 -28.41 0.58 14.29
N ILE A 356 -27.49 0.40 15.25
CA ILE A 356 -26.52 -0.70 15.25
C ILE A 356 -27.25 -2.03 15.50
N SER A 357 -27.10 -2.99 14.58
CA SER A 357 -27.73 -4.30 14.61
C SER A 357 -26.83 -5.38 14.00
N GLU A 358 -27.25 -6.65 14.01
CA GLU A 358 -26.54 -7.74 13.32
C GLU A 358 -26.50 -7.56 11.79
N THR A 359 -27.45 -6.83 11.21
CA THR A 359 -27.56 -6.56 9.75
C THR A 359 -27.04 -5.19 9.33
N CYS A 360 -26.69 -4.35 10.31
CA CYS A 360 -25.99 -3.08 10.12
C CYS A 360 -25.15 -2.80 11.39
N PRO A 361 -23.92 -3.37 11.51
CA PRO A 361 -23.15 -3.31 12.75
C PRO A 361 -22.22 -2.08 12.86
N PHE A 362 -22.28 -1.15 11.90
CA PHE A 362 -21.27 -0.10 11.75
C PHE A 362 -21.58 1.22 12.43
N ASN A 363 -20.59 1.73 13.14
CA ASN A 363 -20.43 3.17 13.41
C ASN A 363 -18.91 3.42 13.39
N VAL A 364 -18.34 3.51 12.19
CA VAL A 364 -16.89 3.40 11.94
C VAL A 364 -16.40 4.56 11.08
N VAL A 365 -15.22 5.08 11.39
CA VAL A 365 -14.56 6.18 10.66
C VAL A 365 -13.07 5.90 10.52
N GLY A 366 -12.50 6.26 9.36
CA GLY A 366 -11.07 6.11 9.10
C GLY A 366 -10.72 6.14 7.63
N TYR A 367 -9.60 5.50 7.29
CA TYR A 367 -9.05 5.43 5.93
C TYR A 367 -9.44 4.12 5.23
N ALA A 368 -9.91 4.25 4.00
CA ALA A 368 -10.14 3.17 3.05
C ALA A 368 -9.25 3.36 1.80
N PHE A 369 -9.28 2.37 0.89
CA PHE A 369 -8.76 2.51 -0.47
C PHE A 369 -9.92 2.72 -1.46
N PRO A 370 -9.85 3.69 -2.39
CA PRO A 370 -10.77 3.75 -3.51
C PRO A 370 -10.73 2.46 -4.32
N GLY A 371 -11.89 1.79 -4.44
CA GLY A 371 -11.99 0.44 -5.00
C GLY A 371 -12.27 -0.66 -3.97
N VAL A 372 -12.10 -0.40 -2.66
CA VAL A 372 -12.30 -1.36 -1.57
C VAL A 372 -13.40 -0.87 -0.60
N PRO A 373 -14.38 -1.72 -0.22
CA PRO A 373 -15.41 -1.36 0.77
C PRO A 373 -14.89 -1.40 2.21
N GLY A 374 -15.58 -0.71 3.11
CA GLY A 374 -15.26 -0.64 4.54
C GLY A 374 -14.16 0.37 4.88
N VAL A 375 -13.55 0.21 6.06
CA VAL A 375 -12.44 1.02 6.61
C VAL A 375 -11.26 0.09 6.93
N ILE A 376 -10.05 0.45 6.49
CA ILE A 376 -8.83 -0.36 6.67
C ILE A 376 -8.07 0.05 7.95
N ILE A 377 -8.00 1.36 8.22
CA ILE A 377 -7.34 1.95 9.41
C ILE A 377 -8.32 2.91 10.05
N GLY A 378 -8.64 2.80 11.34
CA GLY A 378 -9.63 3.69 11.93
C GLY A 378 -10.06 3.31 13.35
N HIS A 379 -11.28 3.72 13.69
CA HIS A 379 -11.93 3.36 14.95
C HIS A 379 -13.46 3.28 14.81
N ASN A 380 -14.10 2.63 15.79
CA ASN A 380 -15.54 2.66 16.00
C ASN A 380 -15.86 3.16 17.43
N ASP A 381 -17.05 2.88 17.97
CA ASP A 381 -17.44 3.25 19.34
C ASP A 381 -16.63 2.54 20.46
N TRP A 382 -15.96 1.42 20.13
CA TRP A 382 -15.42 0.46 21.09
C TRP A 382 -13.90 0.34 21.02
N ILE A 383 -13.36 0.33 19.80
CA ILE A 383 -11.96 0.02 19.50
C ILE A 383 -11.37 1.01 18.50
N ALA A 384 -10.06 1.20 18.56
CA ALA A 384 -9.25 1.87 17.55
C ALA A 384 -8.08 0.97 17.13
N TRP A 385 -7.69 1.03 15.85
CA TRP A 385 -6.57 0.23 15.34
C TRP A 385 -5.71 0.98 14.31
N GLY A 386 -4.43 0.62 14.28
CA GLY A 386 -3.43 1.13 13.35
C GLY A 386 -2.64 0.00 12.69
N VAL A 387 -2.01 0.27 11.54
CA VAL A 387 -1.11 -0.67 10.83
C VAL A 387 0.24 -0.03 10.45
N THR A 388 1.32 -0.81 10.52
CA THR A 388 2.57 -0.56 9.77
C THR A 388 2.96 -1.80 8.97
N ASN A 389 3.80 -1.66 7.94
CA ASN A 389 4.31 -2.82 7.22
C ASN A 389 5.26 -3.67 8.10
N VAL A 390 5.18 -5.00 7.97
CA VAL A 390 6.09 -5.95 8.65
C VAL A 390 7.45 -6.05 7.94
N ASN A 391 7.53 -5.64 6.67
CA ASN A 391 8.54 -6.07 5.71
C ASN A 391 8.64 -7.62 5.64
N PRO A 392 7.49 -8.31 5.55
CA PRO A 392 7.42 -9.75 5.78
C PRO A 392 8.11 -10.50 4.66
N ASP A 393 8.74 -11.62 5.00
CA ASP A 393 9.41 -12.50 4.04
C ASP A 393 8.40 -13.52 3.50
N VAL A 394 7.80 -13.20 2.35
CA VAL A 394 6.63 -13.89 1.76
C VAL A 394 6.81 -14.24 0.28
N GLN A 395 8.00 -14.02 -0.26
CA GLN A 395 8.41 -14.31 -1.63
C GLN A 395 9.75 -15.07 -1.59
N ASP A 396 9.91 -16.05 -2.48
CA ASP A 396 11.16 -16.79 -2.72
C ASP A 396 11.41 -16.94 -4.22
N LEU A 397 12.68 -16.93 -4.63
CA LEU A 397 13.11 -17.25 -5.99
C LEU A 397 13.71 -18.66 -6.07
N PHE A 398 13.02 -19.54 -6.80
CA PHE A 398 13.48 -20.91 -7.04
C PHE A 398 14.21 -20.99 -8.39
N ILE A 399 15.46 -21.42 -8.38
CA ILE A 399 16.26 -21.71 -9.57
C ILE A 399 15.80 -23.07 -10.14
N GLU A 400 15.13 -23.04 -11.28
CA GLU A 400 14.52 -24.20 -11.91
C GLU A 400 15.48 -24.90 -12.88
N LYS A 401 15.55 -26.23 -12.84
CA LYS A 401 16.41 -26.97 -13.77
C LYS A 401 15.61 -27.35 -15.01
N ILE A 402 15.69 -26.54 -16.07
CA ILE A 402 14.95 -26.73 -17.32
C ILE A 402 15.42 -28.00 -18.07
N ASN A 403 14.49 -28.75 -18.67
CA ASN A 403 14.81 -29.92 -19.48
C ASN A 403 15.49 -29.50 -20.80
N PRO A 404 16.75 -29.89 -21.07
CA PRO A 404 17.46 -29.52 -22.30
C PRO A 404 16.85 -30.14 -23.57
N ALA A 405 15.98 -31.15 -23.45
CA ALA A 405 15.23 -31.75 -24.55
C ALA A 405 13.81 -31.18 -24.73
N ASN A 406 13.28 -30.44 -23.75
CA ASN A 406 11.95 -29.82 -23.80
C ASN A 406 11.90 -28.56 -22.93
N PRO A 407 12.01 -27.34 -23.49
CA PRO A 407 12.05 -26.09 -22.72
C PRO A 407 10.71 -25.69 -22.06
N ASN A 408 9.71 -26.56 -22.08
CA ASN A 408 8.45 -26.46 -21.33
C ASN A 408 8.36 -27.50 -20.20
N GLN A 409 9.49 -28.13 -19.83
CA GLN A 409 9.61 -29.03 -18.68
C GLN A 409 10.74 -28.58 -17.74
N TYR A 410 10.60 -28.91 -16.47
CA TYR A 410 11.58 -28.66 -15.41
C TYR A 410 11.79 -29.92 -14.55
N GLU A 411 12.96 -30.04 -13.91
CA GLU A 411 13.24 -31.17 -13.02
C GLU A 411 12.70 -30.91 -11.62
N TYR A 412 12.01 -31.90 -11.05
CA TYR A 412 11.67 -31.96 -9.64
C TYR A 412 11.94 -33.37 -9.09
N VAL A 413 12.80 -33.48 -8.08
CA VAL A 413 13.19 -34.72 -7.39
C VAL A 413 13.53 -35.84 -8.39
N GLY A 414 14.39 -35.51 -9.36
CA GLY A 414 14.89 -36.44 -10.38
C GLY A 414 13.89 -36.83 -11.49
N LYS A 415 12.77 -36.13 -11.63
CA LYS A 415 11.76 -36.33 -12.68
C LYS A 415 11.54 -35.05 -13.47
N TRP A 416 11.25 -35.17 -14.76
CA TRP A 416 10.77 -34.05 -15.57
C TRP A 416 9.26 -33.88 -15.37
N GLU A 417 8.83 -32.67 -15.00
CA GLU A 417 7.44 -32.25 -14.89
C GLU A 417 7.12 -31.21 -15.97
N ASP A 418 5.94 -31.29 -16.58
CA ASP A 418 5.46 -30.30 -17.54
C ASP A 418 5.07 -28.99 -16.83
N MET A 419 5.48 -27.86 -17.41
CA MET A 419 5.05 -26.53 -16.97
C MET A 419 3.60 -26.27 -17.42
N GLN A 420 2.81 -25.61 -16.58
CA GLN A 420 1.58 -25.00 -17.05
C GLN A 420 1.92 -23.82 -17.96
N LEU A 421 1.40 -23.84 -19.18
CA LEU A 421 1.53 -22.75 -20.15
C LEU A 421 0.24 -21.92 -20.15
N VAL A 422 0.35 -20.62 -19.94
CA VAL A 422 -0.78 -19.66 -19.99
C VAL A 422 -0.48 -18.62 -21.05
N ASN A 423 -1.27 -18.61 -22.13
CA ASN A 423 -1.17 -17.57 -23.14
C ASN A 423 -1.95 -16.34 -22.69
N GLU A 424 -1.29 -15.19 -22.69
CA GLU A 424 -1.86 -13.87 -22.36
C GLU A 424 -1.70 -12.95 -23.57
N THR A 425 -2.65 -12.05 -23.77
CA THR A 425 -2.61 -11.02 -24.82
C THR A 425 -2.69 -9.65 -24.16
N ILE A 426 -1.72 -8.79 -24.50
CA ILE A 426 -1.64 -7.38 -24.12
C ILE A 426 -2.10 -6.57 -25.32
N HIS A 427 -3.22 -5.87 -25.19
CA HIS A 427 -3.67 -4.92 -26.21
C HIS A 427 -2.86 -3.62 -26.11
N VAL A 428 -2.45 -3.06 -27.24
CA VAL A 428 -1.53 -1.90 -27.26
C VAL A 428 -2.16 -0.73 -28.00
N LYS A 429 -2.28 0.42 -27.33
CA LYS A 429 -2.89 1.62 -27.91
C LYS A 429 -2.14 2.13 -29.13
N GLY A 430 -2.76 2.01 -30.30
CA GLY A 430 -2.21 2.46 -31.58
C GLY A 430 -1.19 1.51 -32.22
N ALA A 431 -1.01 0.29 -31.69
CA ALA A 431 -0.11 -0.73 -32.22
C ALA A 431 -0.80 -2.11 -32.25
N PRO A 432 -0.19 -3.14 -32.86
CA PRO A 432 -0.70 -4.52 -32.78
C PRO A 432 -0.60 -5.08 -31.35
N ASP A 433 -1.47 -6.05 -31.04
CA ASP A 433 -1.44 -6.81 -29.79
C ASP A 433 -0.10 -7.57 -29.61
N VAL A 434 0.38 -7.62 -28.37
CA VAL A 434 1.55 -8.41 -27.97
C VAL A 434 1.07 -9.67 -27.24
N ASN A 435 1.55 -10.84 -27.65
CA ASN A 435 1.21 -12.12 -27.01
C ASN A 435 2.43 -12.64 -26.23
N LEU A 436 2.19 -13.13 -25.01
CA LEU A 436 3.18 -13.84 -24.21
C LEU A 436 2.66 -15.23 -23.78
N THR A 437 3.57 -16.16 -23.56
CA THR A 437 3.26 -17.48 -22.97
C THR A 437 3.94 -17.56 -21.61
N VAL A 438 3.18 -17.27 -20.55
CA VAL A 438 3.64 -17.42 -19.17
C VAL A 438 3.85 -18.90 -18.88
N LYS A 439 5.05 -19.25 -18.39
CA LYS A 439 5.40 -20.59 -17.92
C LYS A 439 5.27 -20.63 -16.40
N ILE A 440 4.58 -21.62 -15.86
CA ILE A 440 4.32 -21.77 -14.43
C ILE A 440 4.75 -23.16 -13.97
N THR A 441 5.57 -23.23 -12.93
CA THR A 441 6.00 -24.46 -12.24
C THR A 441 5.23 -24.64 -10.93
N ARG A 442 5.54 -25.69 -10.16
CA ARG A 442 5.07 -25.86 -8.78
C ARG A 442 5.35 -24.67 -7.86
N HIS A 443 6.47 -23.96 -8.07
CA HIS A 443 6.89 -22.85 -7.23
C HIS A 443 6.17 -21.56 -7.64
N GLY A 444 6.05 -21.31 -8.95
CA GLY A 444 5.27 -20.18 -9.49
C GLY A 444 5.58 -19.85 -10.94
N PRO A 445 5.23 -18.64 -11.41
CA PRO A 445 5.60 -18.19 -12.75
C PRO A 445 7.13 -18.03 -12.89
N ILE A 446 7.66 -18.42 -14.05
CA ILE A 446 9.05 -18.11 -14.45
C ILE A 446 9.12 -16.61 -14.77
N MET A 447 9.92 -15.88 -13.99
CA MET A 447 10.05 -14.42 -14.08
C MET A 447 11.27 -13.94 -14.88
N THR A 448 12.17 -14.85 -15.28
CA THR A 448 13.45 -14.52 -15.95
C THR A 448 13.29 -13.59 -17.15
N GLU A 449 12.28 -13.80 -17.99
CA GLU A 449 12.07 -13.03 -19.23
C GLU A 449 11.66 -11.56 -18.95
N VAL A 450 11.14 -11.26 -17.76
CA VAL A 450 10.74 -9.89 -17.33
C VAL A 450 11.73 -9.26 -16.33
N PHE A 451 12.63 -10.05 -15.74
CA PHE A 451 13.73 -9.60 -14.88
C PHE A 451 14.95 -9.15 -15.71
N LYS A 452 15.07 -7.85 -15.98
CA LYS A 452 16.19 -7.27 -16.75
C LYS A 452 17.55 -7.64 -16.15
N GLY A 453 18.38 -8.33 -16.95
CA GLY A 453 19.75 -8.72 -16.59
C GLY A 453 19.90 -10.10 -15.95
N VAL A 454 18.80 -10.79 -15.64
CA VAL A 454 18.83 -12.17 -15.14
C VAL A 454 18.86 -13.15 -16.33
N THR A 455 19.64 -14.23 -16.20
CA THR A 455 19.73 -15.31 -17.22
C THR A 455 19.32 -16.67 -16.66
N GLU A 456 19.36 -16.78 -15.34
CA GLU A 456 19.01 -17.91 -14.53
C GLU A 456 17.48 -18.13 -14.59
N PRO A 457 16.99 -19.37 -14.82
CA PRO A 457 15.55 -19.69 -14.83
C PRO A 457 14.97 -19.61 -13.41
N LEU A 458 14.32 -18.50 -13.08
CA LEU A 458 13.79 -18.23 -11.73
C LEU A 458 12.26 -18.30 -11.73
N ALA A 459 11.70 -19.24 -10.96
CA ALA A 459 10.29 -19.22 -10.59
C ALA A 459 10.09 -18.37 -9.32
N LEU A 460 9.08 -17.51 -9.30
CA LEU A 460 8.72 -16.71 -8.13
C LEU A 460 7.60 -17.38 -7.34
N GLN A 461 7.92 -17.91 -6.16
CA GLN A 461 6.92 -18.36 -5.21
C GLN A 461 6.49 -17.20 -4.32
N PHE A 462 5.19 -16.92 -4.22
CA PHE A 462 4.66 -15.76 -3.51
C PHE A 462 3.36 -16.12 -2.79
N ALA A 463 3.29 -15.89 -1.47
CA ALA A 463 2.16 -16.29 -0.63
C ALA A 463 0.80 -15.76 -1.11
N ALA A 464 0.75 -14.52 -1.62
CA ALA A 464 -0.47 -13.89 -2.13
C ALA A 464 -0.97 -14.48 -3.46
N LEU A 465 -0.15 -15.27 -4.18
CA LEU A 465 -0.54 -15.98 -5.40
C LEU A 465 -1.02 -17.41 -5.13
N ARG A 466 -0.57 -18.05 -4.04
CA ARG A 466 -0.76 -19.50 -3.82
C ARG A 466 -2.21 -19.86 -3.48
N GLU A 467 -2.70 -19.37 -2.35
CA GLU A 467 -4.03 -19.72 -1.82
C GLU A 467 -5.03 -18.57 -2.08
N PRO A 468 -6.33 -18.85 -2.25
CA PRO A 468 -7.36 -17.80 -2.33
C PRO A 468 -7.42 -16.97 -1.04
N SER A 469 -7.40 -15.64 -1.17
CA SER A 469 -7.41 -14.69 -0.05
C SER A 469 -8.77 -14.63 0.64
N ARG A 470 -8.73 -14.48 1.97
CA ARG A 470 -9.88 -14.17 2.83
C ARG A 470 -9.88 -12.71 3.31
N LEU A 471 -8.88 -11.90 2.93
CA LEU A 471 -8.70 -10.50 3.37
C LEU A 471 -10.00 -9.67 3.43
N LEU A 472 -10.82 -9.73 2.38
CA LEU A 472 -12.05 -8.92 2.25
C LEU A 472 -13.19 -9.37 3.17
N ARG A 473 -13.06 -10.53 3.83
CA ARG A 473 -13.90 -10.97 4.94
C ARG A 473 -13.44 -10.42 6.29
N SER A 474 -12.14 -10.14 6.43
CA SER A 474 -11.55 -9.55 7.65
C SER A 474 -12.00 -8.10 7.85
N VAL A 475 -11.94 -7.26 6.82
CA VAL A 475 -12.29 -5.82 6.87
C VAL A 475 -13.63 -5.52 7.55
N PRO A 476 -14.79 -6.08 7.12
CA PRO A 476 -16.08 -5.83 7.79
C PRO A 476 -16.12 -6.34 9.24
N ALA A 477 -15.41 -7.42 9.55
CA ALA A 477 -15.34 -7.97 10.90
C ALA A 477 -14.52 -7.07 11.84
N ILE A 478 -13.40 -6.49 11.37
CA ILE A 478 -12.64 -5.46 12.10
C ILE A 478 -13.54 -4.24 12.39
N ASN A 479 -14.27 -3.76 11.37
CA ASN A 479 -15.12 -2.58 11.50
C ASN A 479 -16.26 -2.74 12.52
N ALA A 480 -16.75 -3.98 12.71
CA ALA A 480 -17.80 -4.34 13.66
C ALA A 480 -17.30 -4.74 15.07
N ALA A 481 -16.00 -5.05 15.23
CA ALA A 481 -15.45 -5.62 16.45
C ALA A 481 -15.48 -4.65 17.65
N ARG A 482 -15.73 -5.20 18.85
CA ARG A 482 -16.02 -4.46 20.09
C ARG A 482 -15.03 -4.70 21.22
N ASN A 483 -14.11 -5.65 21.05
CA ASN A 483 -13.13 -6.08 22.04
C ASN A 483 -11.96 -6.81 21.34
N TRP A 484 -10.94 -7.15 22.13
CA TRP A 484 -9.70 -7.75 21.65
C TRP A 484 -9.90 -9.12 20.99
N ASP A 485 -10.81 -9.94 21.53
CA ASP A 485 -11.02 -11.31 21.02
C ASP A 485 -11.78 -11.30 19.69
N GLU A 486 -12.78 -10.42 19.54
CA GLU A 486 -13.44 -10.14 18.25
C GLU A 486 -12.46 -9.58 17.21
N PHE A 487 -11.58 -8.66 17.61
CA PHE A 487 -10.55 -8.08 16.75
C PHE A 487 -9.53 -9.14 16.29
N ARG A 488 -8.97 -9.95 17.21
CA ARG A 488 -8.11 -11.10 16.84
C ARG A 488 -8.85 -12.11 15.97
N ALA A 489 -10.13 -12.39 16.23
CA ALA A 489 -10.92 -13.31 15.42
C ALA A 489 -11.09 -12.80 13.99
N ALA A 490 -11.35 -11.50 13.79
CA ALA A 490 -11.39 -10.87 12.47
C ALA A 490 -10.04 -10.98 11.73
N LEU A 491 -8.91 -10.79 12.43
CA LEU A 491 -7.57 -10.89 11.84
C LEU A 491 -7.16 -12.32 11.43
N ARG A 492 -7.90 -13.38 11.80
CA ARG A 492 -7.68 -14.76 11.30
C ARG A 492 -7.93 -14.91 9.80
N ASP A 493 -8.68 -13.98 9.21
CA ASP A 493 -8.96 -13.91 7.77
C ASP A 493 -8.08 -12.87 7.07
N TRP A 494 -7.04 -12.33 7.72
CA TRP A 494 -6.08 -11.39 7.14
C TRP A 494 -4.80 -12.13 6.70
N ASP A 495 -4.79 -12.68 5.49
CA ASP A 495 -3.69 -13.50 4.95
C ASP A 495 -2.55 -12.70 4.29
N ALA A 496 -2.84 -11.68 3.49
CA ALA A 496 -1.81 -10.86 2.82
C ALA A 496 -2.35 -9.46 2.47
N PRO A 497 -1.53 -8.39 2.51
CA PRO A 497 -0.17 -8.31 3.05
C PRO A 497 -0.14 -8.54 4.57
N ALA A 498 0.93 -9.13 5.10
CA ALA A 498 1.11 -9.20 6.56
C ALA A 498 1.39 -7.79 7.13
N GLN A 499 0.74 -7.41 8.22
CA GLN A 499 0.82 -6.06 8.80
C GLN A 499 1.02 -6.10 10.33
N ASN A 500 1.59 -5.03 10.87
CA ASN A 500 1.72 -4.78 12.30
C ASN A 500 0.46 -4.07 12.83
N PHE A 501 -0.57 -4.81 13.24
CA PHE A 501 -1.75 -4.19 13.84
C PHE A 501 -1.48 -3.78 15.29
N VAL A 502 -1.66 -2.51 15.62
CA VAL A 502 -1.81 -2.04 17.02
C VAL A 502 -3.27 -1.76 17.33
N TYR A 503 -3.64 -1.88 18.60
CA TYR A 503 -5.02 -1.91 19.09
C TYR A 503 -5.17 -1.11 20.38
N ALA A 504 -6.29 -0.41 20.52
CA ALA A 504 -6.75 0.24 21.75
C ALA A 504 -8.26 0.03 21.95
N ASP A 505 -8.75 -0.01 23.19
CA ASP A 505 -10.19 -0.06 23.47
C ASP A 505 -10.70 0.89 24.56
N ALA A 506 -12.02 1.07 24.57
CA ALA A 506 -12.74 1.89 25.53
C ALA A 506 -12.71 1.32 26.97
N GLN A 507 -12.35 0.05 27.16
CA GLN A 507 -12.27 -0.59 28.49
C GLN A 507 -10.96 -0.16 29.18
N GLY A 508 -9.87 -0.11 28.43
CA GLY A 508 -8.54 0.35 28.85
C GLY A 508 -7.39 -0.46 28.26
N ASN A 509 -7.66 -1.45 27.42
CA ASN A 509 -6.66 -2.37 26.90
C ASN A 509 -5.85 -1.76 25.74
N ILE A 510 -4.61 -2.21 25.59
CA ILE A 510 -3.76 -1.96 24.43
C ILE A 510 -3.18 -3.28 23.92
N GLY A 511 -3.06 -3.45 22.60
CA GLY A 511 -2.64 -4.73 22.03
C GLY A 511 -1.93 -4.63 20.70
N TYR A 512 -1.34 -5.74 20.29
CA TYR A 512 -0.67 -5.91 19.01
C TYR A 512 -0.82 -7.34 18.48
N GLN A 513 -1.05 -7.47 17.17
CA GLN A 513 -1.10 -8.75 16.46
C GLN A 513 -0.45 -8.58 15.09
N MET A 514 0.36 -9.56 14.69
CA MET A 514 0.93 -9.65 13.35
C MET A 514 0.21 -10.72 12.51
N PRO A 515 -0.94 -10.45 11.87
CA PRO A 515 -1.55 -11.40 10.95
C PRO A 515 -0.77 -11.51 9.63
N GLY A 516 -0.80 -12.69 9.02
CA GLY A 516 -0.34 -12.92 7.66
C GLY A 516 0.18 -14.34 7.39
N ASN A 517 0.15 -14.77 6.14
CA ASN A 517 0.67 -16.05 5.66
C ASN A 517 2.20 -16.01 5.52
N ILE A 518 2.92 -16.05 6.65
CA ILE A 518 4.38 -16.15 6.68
C ILE A 518 4.80 -17.61 6.42
N PRO A 519 5.63 -17.92 5.41
CA PRO A 519 6.00 -19.29 5.03
C PRO A 519 6.95 -19.95 6.05
N ILE A 520 6.75 -21.25 6.27
CA ILE A 520 7.71 -22.11 6.95
C ILE A 520 8.46 -22.90 5.87
N ARG A 521 9.78 -22.69 5.77
CA ARG A 521 10.65 -23.35 4.80
C ARG A 521 11.28 -24.61 5.39
N ALA A 522 11.47 -25.64 4.56
CA ALA A 522 12.14 -26.88 4.94
C ALA A 522 13.65 -26.69 5.22
N GLN A 523 14.30 -25.82 4.41
CA GLN A 523 15.68 -25.37 4.57
C GLN A 523 15.81 -23.91 4.08
N GLY A 524 16.93 -23.25 4.40
CA GLY A 524 17.20 -21.87 4.02
C GLY A 524 16.44 -20.82 4.87
N ASP A 525 16.64 -19.55 4.55
CA ASP A 525 16.07 -18.41 5.28
C ASP A 525 15.57 -17.27 4.37
N GLY A 526 15.19 -17.58 3.12
CA GLY A 526 14.61 -16.61 2.16
C GLY A 526 15.57 -15.52 1.66
N THR A 527 16.85 -15.56 2.05
CA THR A 527 17.76 -14.44 1.78
C THR A 527 18.33 -14.39 0.36
N VAL A 528 18.39 -15.53 -0.34
CA VAL A 528 18.97 -15.68 -1.69
C VAL A 528 18.25 -16.80 -2.47
N PRO A 529 18.26 -16.78 -3.82
CA PRO A 529 17.56 -17.78 -4.62
C PRO A 529 18.09 -19.21 -4.42
N VAL A 530 17.18 -20.19 -4.38
CA VAL A 530 17.44 -21.58 -3.96
C VAL A 530 17.17 -22.61 -5.06
N PRO A 531 17.82 -23.79 -5.07
CA PRO A 531 17.50 -24.87 -6.00
C PRO A 531 16.05 -25.38 -5.88
N GLY A 532 15.28 -25.31 -6.97
CA GLY A 532 13.92 -25.87 -7.05
C GLY A 532 13.86 -27.37 -7.37
N TRP A 533 14.89 -27.93 -8.01
CA TRP A 533 14.84 -29.32 -8.47
C TRP A 533 15.08 -30.38 -7.39
N THR A 534 15.53 -29.99 -6.19
CA THR A 534 15.88 -30.96 -5.12
C THR A 534 14.73 -31.28 -4.17
N GLY A 535 13.72 -30.41 -4.05
CA GLY A 535 12.66 -30.54 -3.04
C GLY A 535 13.12 -30.31 -1.59
N GLU A 536 14.31 -29.74 -1.39
CA GLU A 536 14.90 -29.50 -0.05
C GLU A 536 14.51 -28.14 0.54
N ASN A 537 14.10 -27.19 -0.30
CA ASN A 537 13.84 -25.79 0.05
C ASN A 537 12.32 -25.47 0.10
N GLU A 538 11.47 -26.50 0.02
CA GLU A 538 10.00 -26.38 -0.05
C GLU A 538 9.37 -25.58 1.10
N TRP A 539 8.24 -24.93 0.83
CA TRP A 539 7.37 -24.41 1.89
C TRP A 539 6.54 -25.55 2.50
N THR A 540 6.83 -25.91 3.75
CA THR A 540 6.11 -26.94 4.50
C THR A 540 4.75 -26.46 5.03
N GLY A 541 4.47 -25.16 4.95
CA GLY A 541 3.22 -24.53 5.38
C GLY A 541 3.39 -23.03 5.64
N TYR A 542 2.46 -22.45 6.40
CA TYR A 542 2.57 -21.11 6.97
C TYR A 542 2.57 -21.16 8.49
N ILE A 543 3.07 -20.12 9.17
CA ILE A 543 2.98 -20.00 10.64
C ILE A 543 1.50 -20.03 11.07
N PRO A 544 1.09 -20.92 11.99
CA PRO A 544 -0.29 -20.95 12.49
C PRO A 544 -0.67 -19.64 13.18
N PHE A 545 -1.89 -19.14 12.97
CA PHE A 545 -2.31 -17.81 13.44
C PHE A 545 -2.11 -17.58 14.95
N ASP A 546 -2.40 -18.58 15.79
CA ASP A 546 -2.23 -18.44 17.24
C ASP A 546 -0.77 -18.52 17.71
N GLU A 547 0.16 -18.79 16.79
CA GLU A 547 1.61 -18.76 17.00
C GLU A 547 2.28 -17.55 16.33
N LEU A 548 1.53 -16.76 15.53
CA LEU A 548 1.98 -15.48 15.00
C LEU A 548 2.14 -14.46 16.14
N PRO A 549 3.16 -13.58 16.09
CA PRO A 549 3.47 -12.65 17.18
C PRO A 549 2.29 -11.79 17.63
N MET A 550 2.01 -11.81 18.93
CA MET A 550 1.01 -10.95 19.57
C MET A 550 1.39 -10.56 21.00
N VAL A 551 0.86 -9.43 21.47
CA VAL A 551 0.89 -9.04 22.89
C VAL A 551 -0.37 -8.24 23.26
N LEU A 552 -0.83 -8.36 24.50
CA LEU A 552 -1.95 -7.61 25.08
C LEU A 552 -1.48 -7.08 26.44
N ASN A 553 -1.72 -5.79 26.72
CA ASN A 553 -1.39 -5.09 27.97
C ASN A 553 0.04 -5.38 28.49
N PRO A 554 1.09 -5.03 27.71
CA PRO A 554 2.47 -5.31 28.08
C PRO A 554 2.95 -4.50 29.30
N SER A 555 3.96 -5.04 29.98
CA SER A 555 4.56 -4.53 31.23
C SER A 555 5.13 -3.11 31.16
N ASN A 556 5.45 -2.62 29.96
CA ASN A 556 5.96 -1.28 29.69
C ASN A 556 4.85 -0.22 29.44
N HIS A 557 3.57 -0.60 29.42
CA HIS A 557 2.41 0.28 29.23
C HIS A 557 2.32 1.01 27.87
N PHE A 558 3.10 0.58 26.88
CA PHE A 558 3.02 1.08 25.50
C PHE A 558 3.44 0.02 24.46
N ILE A 559 3.00 0.20 23.22
CA ILE A 559 3.50 -0.55 22.06
C ILE A 559 3.83 0.48 20.98
N ALA A 560 4.98 0.33 20.32
CA ALA A 560 5.40 1.18 19.21
C ALA A 560 5.94 0.33 18.06
N THR A 561 5.56 0.68 16.83
CA THR A 561 6.02 0.01 15.61
C THR A 561 6.46 1.05 14.58
N ALA A 562 7.60 0.80 13.96
CA ALA A 562 8.19 1.64 12.92
C ALA A 562 8.87 0.78 11.84
N ASN A 563 8.21 -0.31 11.43
CA ASN A 563 8.77 -1.39 10.58
C ASN A 563 10.05 -2.06 11.15
N ASN A 564 10.30 -1.87 12.46
CA ASN A 564 11.39 -2.48 13.22
C ASN A 564 11.07 -3.95 13.56
N GLN A 565 12.08 -4.67 14.08
CA GLN A 565 11.94 -6.09 14.37
C GLN A 565 10.79 -6.41 15.33
N VAL A 566 9.91 -7.33 14.91
CA VAL A 566 8.67 -7.67 15.62
C VAL A 566 8.93 -8.33 16.99
N ALA A 567 9.74 -9.39 17.00
CA ALA A 567 10.05 -10.17 18.19
C ALA A 567 11.55 -10.49 18.24
N PRO A 568 12.14 -10.70 19.43
CA PRO A 568 13.56 -11.03 19.57
C PRO A 568 13.96 -12.30 18.80
N ASN A 569 15.25 -12.47 18.51
CA ASN A 569 15.83 -13.64 17.82
C ASN A 569 15.65 -15.00 18.54
N THR A 570 14.98 -15.01 19.71
CA THR A 570 14.52 -16.24 20.40
C THR A 570 13.12 -16.69 19.97
N TYR A 571 12.39 -15.89 19.20
CA TYR A 571 11.13 -16.31 18.58
C TYR A 571 11.41 -17.41 17.53
N LYS A 572 10.59 -18.47 17.53
CA LYS A 572 10.96 -19.76 16.93
C LYS A 572 10.82 -19.86 15.40
N TYR A 573 10.18 -18.88 14.77
CA TYR A 573 9.99 -18.83 13.31
C TYR A 573 10.67 -17.61 12.73
N LEU A 574 11.20 -17.73 11.52
CA LEU A 574 11.63 -16.57 10.74
C LEU A 574 10.39 -15.80 10.27
N ILE A 575 10.41 -14.48 10.44
CA ILE A 575 9.38 -13.56 9.91
C ILE A 575 9.92 -12.79 8.70
N THR A 576 11.17 -12.34 8.81
CA THR A 576 11.96 -11.69 7.76
C THR A 576 13.40 -11.47 8.25
N ARG A 577 14.30 -11.13 7.34
CA ARG A 577 15.59 -10.51 7.64
C ARG A 577 15.61 -9.00 7.35
N ASP A 578 14.58 -8.48 6.68
CA ASP A 578 14.52 -7.13 6.08
C ASP A 578 13.81 -6.08 6.96
N TRP A 579 14.09 -6.13 8.26
CA TRP A 579 13.64 -5.13 9.22
C TRP A 579 14.19 -3.74 8.87
N SER A 580 13.38 -2.70 9.05
CA SER A 580 13.87 -1.32 8.93
C SER A 580 14.83 -0.97 10.07
N ALA A 581 15.76 -0.05 9.80
CA ALA A 581 16.75 0.41 10.77
C ALA A 581 16.09 0.90 12.08
N PRO A 582 16.70 0.67 13.26
CA PRO A 582 16.07 0.85 14.57
C PRO A 582 15.66 2.29 14.89
N TYR A 583 16.24 3.28 14.21
CA TYR A 583 16.24 4.69 14.62
C TYR A 583 14.84 5.27 14.85
N ARG A 584 13.86 5.01 13.96
CA ARG A 584 12.49 5.52 14.14
C ARG A 584 11.82 4.93 15.38
N ALA A 585 11.88 3.60 15.56
CA ALA A 585 11.33 2.93 16.74
C ALA A 585 12.05 3.35 18.03
N ALA A 586 13.37 3.57 17.97
CA ALA A 586 14.16 4.02 19.11
C ALA A 586 13.75 5.44 19.54
N ARG A 587 13.58 6.36 18.58
CA ARG A 587 13.16 7.74 18.83
C ARG A 587 11.73 7.83 19.37
N ILE A 588 10.80 7.06 18.82
CA ILE A 588 9.42 6.96 19.35
C ILE A 588 9.45 6.40 20.78
N THR A 589 10.23 5.35 21.03
CA THR A 589 10.38 4.74 22.36
C THR A 589 10.95 5.73 23.38
N GLU A 590 12.01 6.46 23.02
CA GLU A 590 12.62 7.52 23.83
C GLU A 590 11.57 8.56 24.26
N LEU A 591 10.79 9.09 23.30
CA LEU A 591 9.79 10.13 23.55
C LEU A 591 8.60 9.63 24.38
N LEU A 592 8.16 8.38 24.19
CA LEU A 592 7.11 7.75 25.01
C LEU A 592 7.57 7.42 26.43
N GLN A 593 8.88 7.24 26.64
CA GLN A 593 9.49 7.00 27.96
C GLN A 593 9.86 8.30 28.68
N ALA A 594 10.17 9.38 27.95
CA ALA A 594 10.57 10.67 28.51
C ALA A 594 9.44 11.43 29.25
N GLN A 595 8.18 10.98 29.13
CA GLN A 595 7.04 11.53 29.86
C GLN A 595 6.34 10.46 30.71
N ASP A 596 6.00 10.80 31.95
CA ASP A 596 5.14 9.99 32.82
C ASP A 596 3.72 9.88 32.24
N LYS A 597 3.18 11.01 31.77
CA LYS A 597 1.79 11.19 31.32
C LYS A 597 1.72 11.99 30.01
N LEU A 598 1.19 11.35 28.97
CA LEU A 598 1.05 11.89 27.61
C LEU A 598 -0.39 12.35 27.32
N SER A 599 -0.55 13.45 26.60
CA SER A 599 -1.82 13.88 25.99
C SER A 599 -1.86 13.56 24.49
N ALA A 600 -3.02 13.73 23.86
CA ALA A 600 -3.14 13.61 22.40
C ALA A 600 -2.27 14.65 21.65
N ALA A 601 -1.97 15.81 22.26
CA ALA A 601 -1.05 16.79 21.70
C ALA A 601 0.41 16.34 21.78
N ASP A 602 0.79 15.59 22.81
CA ASP A 602 2.13 14.98 22.91
C ASP A 602 2.31 13.88 21.87
N LEU A 603 1.30 13.04 21.64
CA LEU A 603 1.34 12.06 20.55
C LEU A 603 1.46 12.75 19.18
N ALA A 604 0.71 13.83 18.93
CA ALA A 604 0.85 14.61 17.70
C ALA A 604 2.24 15.27 17.58
N ALA A 605 2.86 15.70 18.69
CA ALA A 605 4.22 16.22 18.71
C ALA A 605 5.28 15.13 18.40
N ILE A 606 5.05 13.87 18.81
CA ILE A 606 5.91 12.74 18.43
C ILE A 606 5.79 12.41 16.94
N GLN A 607 4.60 12.54 16.33
CA GLN A 607 4.44 12.45 14.86
C GLN A 607 5.20 13.57 14.13
N GLY A 608 5.33 14.74 14.75
CA GLY A 608 6.06 15.90 14.23
C GLY A 608 7.53 16.01 14.66
N ASP A 609 8.12 14.98 15.29
CA ASP A 609 9.52 15.04 15.72
C ASP A 609 10.47 14.90 14.52
N VAL A 610 11.35 15.89 14.36
CA VAL A 610 12.31 15.98 13.25
C VAL A 610 13.75 15.67 13.67
N TYR A 611 13.97 14.97 14.80
CA TYR A 611 15.31 14.67 15.31
C TYR A 611 15.89 13.42 14.64
N SER A 612 17.00 13.58 13.92
CA SER A 612 17.58 12.49 13.12
C SER A 612 18.76 11.83 13.81
N LEU A 613 18.48 10.76 14.55
CA LEU A 613 19.48 9.85 15.13
C LEU A 613 20.58 9.41 14.14
N PRO A 614 20.29 8.95 12.90
CA PRO A 614 21.34 8.50 11.98
C PRO A 614 22.23 9.64 11.50
N LEU A 615 21.69 10.83 11.23
CA LEU A 615 22.49 11.99 10.85
C LEU A 615 23.30 12.54 12.03
N VAL A 616 22.78 12.48 13.25
CA VAL A 616 23.54 12.79 14.48
C VAL A 616 24.66 11.78 14.71
N GLU A 617 24.53 10.52 14.26
CA GLU A 617 25.63 9.57 14.26
C GLU A 617 26.66 9.88 13.17
N LEU A 618 26.23 10.12 11.93
CA LEU A 618 27.11 10.52 10.82
C LEU A 618 27.91 11.80 11.13
N ALA A 619 27.27 12.79 11.77
CA ALA A 619 27.89 14.04 12.19
C ALA A 619 29.14 13.83 13.07
N LYS A 620 29.17 12.78 13.90
CA LYS A 620 30.32 12.46 14.77
C LYS A 620 31.59 12.18 13.97
N TYR A 621 31.45 11.56 12.80
CA TYR A 621 32.56 11.26 11.89
C TYR A 621 32.87 12.45 10.97
N VAL A 622 31.82 13.09 10.41
CA VAL A 622 31.96 14.21 9.47
C VAL A 622 32.65 15.41 10.12
N GLN A 623 32.37 15.71 11.39
CA GLN A 623 33.00 16.82 12.12
C GLN A 623 34.52 16.68 12.32
N GLU A 624 35.07 15.47 12.21
CA GLU A 624 36.50 15.16 12.41
C GLU A 624 37.30 15.19 11.10
N LEU A 625 36.64 15.36 9.95
CA LEU A 625 37.30 15.39 8.64
C LEU A 625 38.24 16.61 8.50
N PRO A 626 39.39 16.45 7.80
CA PRO A 626 40.26 17.58 7.46
C PRO A 626 39.56 18.55 6.50
N THR A 627 39.90 19.84 6.59
CA THR A 627 39.24 20.90 5.82
C THR A 627 40.26 21.90 5.26
N ASP A 628 40.58 21.76 3.97
CA ASP A 628 41.62 22.54 3.32
C ASP A 628 41.13 23.93 2.88
N ASP A 629 39.86 24.04 2.47
CA ASP A 629 39.25 25.22 1.87
C ASP A 629 38.23 25.94 2.79
N PHE A 630 37.67 27.06 2.33
CA PHE A 630 36.70 27.85 3.09
C PHE A 630 35.31 27.21 3.20
N LEU A 631 34.85 26.52 2.15
CA LEU A 631 33.53 25.89 2.11
C LEU A 631 33.49 24.65 2.99
N SER A 632 34.51 23.79 2.97
CA SER A 632 34.58 22.63 3.87
C SER A 632 34.67 23.05 5.35
N ARG A 633 35.48 24.05 5.70
CA ARG A 633 35.50 24.64 7.05
C ARG A 633 34.11 25.13 7.48
N ARG A 634 33.46 25.96 6.66
CA ARG A 634 32.12 26.50 6.95
C ARG A 634 31.05 25.42 7.01
N ALA A 635 31.16 24.35 6.24
CA ALA A 635 30.26 23.20 6.30
C ALA A 635 30.39 22.47 7.64
N LEU A 636 31.62 22.27 8.14
CA LEU A 636 31.83 21.69 9.47
C LEU A 636 31.39 22.61 10.61
N ASP A 637 31.47 23.94 10.46
CA ASP A 637 30.93 24.88 11.44
C ASP A 637 29.41 24.70 11.61
N TYR A 638 28.67 24.48 10.51
CA TYR A 638 27.24 24.15 10.57
C TYR A 638 26.99 22.79 11.24
N VAL A 639 27.75 21.75 10.88
CA VAL A 639 27.60 20.40 11.47
C VAL A 639 27.89 20.41 12.97
N LYS A 640 28.93 21.13 13.42
CA LYS A 640 29.34 21.23 14.83
C LYS A 640 28.40 22.07 15.70
N ALA A 641 27.63 22.97 15.09
CA ALA A 641 26.64 23.81 15.78
C ALA A 641 25.22 23.21 15.79
N TRP A 642 25.02 22.03 15.17
CA TRP A 642 23.70 21.45 14.97
C TRP A 642 23.17 20.69 16.20
N ASP A 643 21.87 20.82 16.48
CA ASP A 643 21.19 20.20 17.63
C ASP A 643 20.50 18.87 17.30
N GLY A 644 20.74 18.33 16.10
CA GLY A 644 20.17 17.08 15.60
C GLY A 644 18.78 17.19 14.96
N LYS A 645 18.17 18.38 14.90
CA LYS A 645 16.83 18.59 14.31
C LYS A 645 16.88 18.99 12.84
N MET A 646 16.13 18.29 11.99
CA MET A 646 15.96 18.59 10.57
C MET A 646 14.91 19.69 10.36
N THR A 647 15.11 20.87 10.97
CA THR A 647 14.25 22.03 10.74
C THR A 647 14.54 22.68 9.37
N HIS A 648 13.56 23.40 8.83
CA HIS A 648 13.62 24.03 7.49
C HIS A 648 14.77 25.03 7.28
N ASP A 649 15.38 25.48 8.38
CA ASP A 649 16.41 26.50 8.48
C ASP A 649 17.77 25.93 8.93
N ALA A 650 17.86 24.62 9.19
CA ALA A 650 19.12 23.95 9.52
C ALA A 650 19.91 23.56 8.24
N GLN A 651 21.16 24.02 8.14
CA GLN A 651 22.04 23.69 6.99
C GLN A 651 22.69 22.31 7.14
N ALA A 652 22.96 21.88 8.36
CA ALA A 652 23.68 20.63 8.65
C ALA A 652 23.03 19.36 8.08
N PRO A 653 21.69 19.15 8.12
CA PRO A 653 21.05 18.01 7.48
C PRO A 653 21.41 17.87 6.00
N ALA A 654 21.26 18.94 5.21
CA ALA A 654 21.57 18.92 3.78
C ALA A 654 23.06 18.68 3.49
N ILE A 655 23.95 19.16 4.37
CA ILE A 655 25.39 18.87 4.28
C ILE A 655 25.67 17.40 4.58
N LEU A 656 25.03 16.83 5.61
CA LEU A 656 25.24 15.44 6.04
C LEU A 656 24.67 14.44 5.03
N GLU A 657 23.46 14.65 4.50
CA GLU A 657 22.88 13.81 3.45
C GLU A 657 23.74 13.87 2.17
N ALA A 658 24.13 15.06 1.71
CA ALA A 658 25.01 15.20 0.54
C ALA A 658 26.39 14.53 0.76
N THR A 659 26.91 14.57 1.99
CA THR A 659 28.14 13.84 2.36
C THR A 659 27.92 12.34 2.39
N PHE A 660 26.76 11.85 2.86
CA PHE A 660 26.41 10.44 2.85
C PHE A 660 26.33 9.91 1.42
N HIS A 661 25.51 10.51 0.56
CA HIS A 661 25.40 10.12 -0.84
C HIS A 661 26.76 10.08 -1.55
N ALA A 662 27.62 11.09 -1.33
CA ALA A 662 28.95 11.16 -1.93
C ALA A 662 29.99 10.18 -1.33
N LEU A 663 29.70 9.53 -0.19
CA LEU A 663 30.52 8.46 0.39
C LEU A 663 30.12 7.06 -0.12
N VAL A 664 28.88 6.90 -0.60
CA VAL A 664 28.37 5.61 -1.10
C VAL A 664 28.38 5.50 -2.64
N SER A 665 28.38 6.61 -3.37
CA SER A 665 28.40 6.69 -4.85
C SER A 665 29.76 6.38 -5.50
#